data_AF-A0A1G7NTS3-F1
#
_entry.id   AF-A0A1G7NTS3-F1
#
_cell.length_a   1.000
_cell.length_b   1.000
_cell.length_c   1.000
_cell.angle_alpha   90.00
_cell.angle_beta   90.00
_cell.angle_gamma   90.00
#
_symmetry.space_group_name_H-M   'P 1'
#
loop_
_entity.id
_entity.type
_entity.pdbx_description
1 polymer ?
#
loop_
_entity_poly.entity_id
_entity_poly.type
_entity_poly.pdbx_seq_one_letter_code
_entity_poly.pdbx_strand_id
1 'polypeptide(L)'
;MNKVYSLFNRVKKHTIIFICFVGSLLISINARAQYFGQNKVRYKNLKFNVYKTPHFEIYYYLKNDSMVKRFAQESELWYTLHQQVFRDTFKHANPIILYANHPDFQQTTAIDGEIGVGTGGVTEGLKNRVVMPVMETNQTTRHVIGHELVHAFQYRLLLGHDSSEYENINNIPLWMIEGMAEYLSLGKKDSYTAMWMRDAYLNHDIPTVRDLTESSKYFPYRYGEAFWSFIGSTYGDTVIIPFFKNAAKFGLEYGIRRTFGYDDRTLSRLWKNSIEATYKPFLKDTTQTPKGIKLVDSKNGGDLVVAPSVSPDGKYVAFLSAKSLFSIDLYLADAKSGRILRKLTSKVSNTHIDEFNFIESAGAWSPDGTKFAFSVFSKGRNRLDVVDLKSGNVIDDISMEQVGQFSNVSWSPNGKDIVFQGLVEGQSDLYSYNFDTKKITQLTNDKFSDYQPSYSPDGKKIIFSSDRTTYDQSLEQDIPFNLAELDLATGKVTDIKIFNGANNLNPQYSADGKQIYFLSNRDGFRNLYRYTIASGQIEQMTNLFTGISGITEYSPALSISNHDDVVYSYYRAQKYSIYNAKASDFTPVVVQPGEVNFAAGTLPPNRSVGVDLINSNLNNFLAYRKIPTDSVKAIPFRSKFKLDYLAGSGIGVGVSNFYGTSLSSGIQGVFSDILGRNQIFAAASVNGQIYDSGAAVTYVNQTGRWNLGVGVSHIPYQFGFNTTTYPVRNVGGKNQTVYSDNIDIIRNFEDAGRVFTSYPISRTTRFEVSGAASHNYYRVDRYSDYYLLDTAVVNGKQQIGIGNYITSDRKKIPNEEESATLNQNYGSTYFYNLKSYSILTLSTALIGDNSFFGVTAPLNGFRYRLEAGYNFGTYKFFAPTIDVRKYVRTAPVTFAARFFATGRFGDDKGLYPLFVGYPFYIRGYEGQTFYNNGKATTNGFTIDQLSGSRLAVFNFEVRLPFTGPEKLAAIKSKFLFTDLNLFFDAGLAWNSGDHIYFQKDPPVIGQQDFINSDGTTTTQNIYGRVPALSAGISLRINVFGAFILEPYLAVPFNRSDVKKPLFGLGFTPGW
;
A
#
# COMPACT_ATOMS: atom_id res chain seq x y z
N MET A 1 -47.66 -39.04 12.56
CA MET A 1 -47.37 -37.60 12.38
C MET A 1 -46.09 -37.08 13.11
N ASN A 2 -45.15 -37.93 13.57
CA ASN A 2 -43.96 -37.52 14.35
C ASN A 2 -42.60 -37.85 13.70
N LYS A 3 -42.48 -37.86 12.37
CA LYS A 3 -41.20 -38.14 11.68
C LYS A 3 -40.69 -37.05 10.72
N VAL A 4 -41.34 -35.87 10.68
CA VAL A 4 -40.96 -34.76 9.77
C VAL A 4 -40.32 -33.56 10.50
N TYR A 5 -40.36 -33.51 11.84
CA TYR A 5 -39.83 -32.37 12.61
C TYR A 5 -38.32 -32.39 12.91
N SER A 6 -37.60 -33.52 12.74
CA SER A 6 -36.18 -33.61 13.12
C SER A 6 -35.17 -33.28 11.99
N LEU A 7 -35.59 -33.24 10.73
CA LEU A 7 -34.69 -32.91 9.61
C LEU A 7 -34.52 -31.39 9.40
N PHE A 8 -35.52 -30.57 9.75
CA PHE A 8 -35.49 -29.12 9.53
C PHE A 8 -34.56 -28.34 10.47
N ASN A 9 -34.19 -28.91 11.63
CA ASN A 9 -33.28 -28.28 12.60
C ASN A 9 -31.79 -28.58 12.36
N ARG A 10 -31.43 -29.62 11.59
CA ARG A 10 -30.02 -29.92 11.26
C ARG A 10 -29.48 -29.05 10.11
N VAL A 11 -30.33 -28.67 9.16
CA VAL A 11 -29.93 -27.83 8.01
C VAL A 11 -29.78 -26.35 8.41
N LYS A 12 -30.68 -25.81 9.25
CA LYS A 12 -30.54 -24.43 9.78
C LYS A 12 -29.29 -24.22 10.63
N LYS A 13 -28.85 -25.23 11.39
CA LYS A 13 -27.65 -25.15 12.24
C LYS A 13 -26.35 -25.07 11.42
N HIS A 14 -26.28 -25.74 10.27
CA HIS A 14 -25.11 -25.69 9.39
C HIS A 14 -25.09 -24.44 8.51
N THR A 15 -26.26 -23.95 8.07
CA THR A 15 -26.36 -22.71 7.28
C THR A 15 -26.08 -21.47 8.13
N ILE A 16 -26.50 -21.43 9.40
CA ILE A 16 -26.19 -20.30 10.31
C ILE A 16 -24.71 -20.32 10.73
N ILE A 17 -24.10 -21.49 10.94
CA ILE A 17 -22.66 -21.59 11.23
C ILE A 17 -21.83 -21.19 10.00
N PHE A 18 -22.25 -21.55 8.78
CA PHE A 18 -21.59 -21.12 7.55
C PHE A 18 -21.76 -19.60 7.27
N ILE A 19 -22.94 -19.04 7.58
CA ILE A 19 -23.19 -17.58 7.46
C ILE A 19 -22.45 -16.78 8.54
N CYS A 20 -22.30 -17.30 9.76
CA CYS A 20 -21.45 -16.69 10.79
C CYS A 20 -19.94 -16.84 10.49
N PHE A 21 -19.52 -17.92 9.81
CA PHE A 21 -18.16 -18.09 9.32
C PHE A 21 -17.85 -17.12 8.17
N VAL A 22 -18.80 -16.89 7.25
CA VAL A 22 -18.66 -15.89 6.17
C VAL A 22 -18.79 -14.45 6.70
N GLY A 23 -19.60 -14.20 7.74
CA GLY A 23 -19.73 -12.90 8.39
C GLY A 23 -18.51 -12.50 9.25
N SER A 24 -17.78 -13.46 9.81
CA SER A 24 -16.53 -13.21 10.55
C SER A 24 -15.29 -13.07 9.66
N LEU A 25 -15.42 -13.40 8.37
CA LEU A 25 -14.37 -13.25 7.36
C LEU A 25 -14.20 -11.82 6.82
N LEU A 26 -15.05 -10.87 7.24
CA LEU A 26 -15.12 -9.52 6.67
C LEU A 26 -14.35 -8.42 7.43
N ILE A 27 -13.58 -8.74 8.47
CA ILE A 27 -12.76 -7.73 9.17
C ILE A 27 -11.35 -8.27 9.38
N SER A 28 -10.51 -8.09 8.37
CA SER A 28 -9.06 -8.31 8.45
C SER A 28 -8.40 -6.95 8.54
N ILE A 29 -7.79 -6.64 9.69
CA ILE A 29 -7.00 -5.41 9.81
C ILE A 29 -5.63 -5.72 10.40
N ASN A 30 -4.64 -5.23 9.65
CA ASN A 30 -3.22 -5.36 9.80
C ASN A 30 -2.71 -4.87 11.17
N ALA A 31 -2.64 -5.76 12.17
CA ALA A 31 -1.82 -5.54 13.36
C ALA A 31 -0.33 -5.63 12.97
N ARG A 32 0.24 -4.54 12.46
CA ARG A 32 1.66 -4.44 12.04
C ARG A 32 2.58 -4.26 13.25
N ALA A 33 2.78 -5.31 14.03
CA ALA A 33 4.07 -5.54 14.67
C ALA A 33 5.00 -6.17 13.62
N GLN A 34 5.49 -5.37 12.66
CA GLN A 34 6.12 -5.88 11.44
C GLN A 34 7.52 -6.47 11.70
N TYR A 35 7.59 -7.80 11.77
CA TYR A 35 8.84 -8.57 11.67
C TYR A 35 9.65 -8.23 10.39
N PHE A 36 8.96 -7.89 9.29
CA PHE A 36 9.52 -7.34 8.05
C PHE A 36 8.63 -6.24 7.47
N GLY A 37 9.20 -5.28 6.75
CA GLY A 37 8.46 -4.23 6.04
C GLY A 37 9.37 -3.07 5.62
N GLN A 38 9.00 -2.38 4.54
CA GLN A 38 9.68 -1.14 4.14
C GLN A 38 9.44 -0.03 5.17
N ASN A 39 10.44 0.82 5.35
CA ASN A 39 10.48 1.85 6.37
C ASN A 39 10.02 3.19 5.83
N LYS A 40 9.17 3.89 6.58
CA LYS A 40 8.94 5.32 6.37
C LYS A 40 10.10 6.12 6.94
N VAL A 41 11.00 6.59 6.06
CA VAL A 41 12.23 7.28 6.47
C VAL A 41 11.98 8.78 6.59
N ARG A 42 12.40 9.38 7.71
CA ARG A 42 12.36 10.83 7.95
C ARG A 42 13.77 11.38 7.84
N TYR A 43 14.08 12.00 6.71
CA TYR A 43 15.37 12.60 6.42
C TYR A 43 15.50 14.01 7.01
N LYS A 44 14.39 14.73 7.15
CA LYS A 44 14.34 16.09 7.71
C LYS A 44 13.54 16.13 9.01
N ASN A 45 13.98 16.98 9.94
CA ASN A 45 13.20 17.33 11.12
C ASN A 45 12.46 18.66 10.87
N LEU A 46 11.21 18.57 10.43
CA LEU A 46 10.39 19.72 10.06
C LEU A 46 9.77 20.36 11.31
N LYS A 47 9.92 21.68 11.49
CA LYS A 47 9.36 22.40 12.64
C LYS A 47 8.09 23.14 12.23
N PHE A 48 6.95 22.62 12.67
CA PHE A 48 5.63 23.15 12.29
C PHE A 48 5.20 24.34 13.17
N ASN A 49 4.75 25.40 12.52
CA ASN A 49 3.95 26.50 13.04
C ASN A 49 2.47 26.27 12.70
N VAL A 50 1.57 27.04 13.31
CA VAL A 50 0.13 26.92 13.07
C VAL A 50 -0.49 28.28 12.77
N TYR A 51 -1.17 28.36 11.63
CA TYR A 51 -2.10 29.44 11.34
C TYR A 51 -3.52 29.00 11.63
N LYS A 52 -4.28 29.86 12.30
CA LYS A 52 -5.71 29.66 12.55
C LYS A 52 -6.51 30.67 11.76
N THR A 53 -7.49 30.17 11.02
CA THR A 53 -8.52 30.93 10.31
C THR A 53 -9.88 30.62 10.95
N PRO A 54 -11.01 31.19 10.47
CA PRO A 54 -12.34 30.84 10.98
C PRO A 54 -12.64 29.34 10.95
N HIS A 55 -12.27 28.64 9.87
CA HIS A 55 -12.63 27.25 9.65
C HIS A 55 -11.44 26.28 9.63
N PHE A 56 -10.19 26.75 9.72
CA PHE A 56 -9.01 25.88 9.62
C PHE A 56 -7.91 26.13 10.67
N GLU A 57 -7.22 25.05 11.06
CA GLU A 57 -5.89 25.10 11.69
C GLU A 57 -4.88 24.55 10.68
N ILE A 58 -4.07 25.43 10.08
CA ILE A 58 -3.09 25.11 9.04
C ILE A 58 -1.71 24.94 9.67
N TYR A 59 -1.21 23.71 9.67
CA TYR A 59 0.10 23.31 10.16
C TYR A 59 1.10 23.39 9.00
N TYR A 60 2.07 24.29 9.10
CA TYR A 60 3.07 24.54 8.04
C TYR A 60 4.47 24.74 8.64
N TYR A 61 5.52 24.56 7.84
CA TYR A 61 6.91 24.87 8.24
C TYR A 61 7.65 25.75 7.22
N LEU A 62 6.97 26.14 6.15
CA LEU A 62 7.53 26.97 5.08
C LEU A 62 7.92 28.35 5.61
N LYS A 63 9.00 28.90 5.06
CA LYS A 63 9.50 30.25 5.36
C LYS A 63 8.80 31.33 4.55
N ASN A 64 8.18 30.98 3.42
CA ASN A 64 7.43 31.91 2.57
C ASN A 64 6.05 32.23 3.15
N ASP A 65 6.03 33.15 4.12
CA ASP A 65 4.81 33.55 4.85
C ASP A 65 3.68 34.06 3.92
N SER A 66 4.05 34.82 2.89
CA SER A 66 3.09 35.36 1.92
C SER A 66 2.37 34.25 1.16
N MET A 67 3.07 33.19 0.76
CA MET A 67 2.45 32.04 0.11
C MET A 67 1.50 31.33 1.07
N VAL A 68 1.92 31.02 2.31
CA VAL A 68 1.07 30.30 3.27
C VAL A 68 -0.20 31.08 3.60
N LYS A 69 -0.13 32.41 3.71
CA LYS A 69 -1.31 33.27 3.90
C LYS A 69 -2.26 33.24 2.70
N ARG A 70 -1.73 33.24 1.46
CA ARG A 70 -2.57 33.06 0.25
C ARG A 70 -3.26 31.70 0.26
N PHE A 71 -2.53 30.64 0.58
CA PHE A 71 -3.09 29.29 0.72
C PHE A 71 -4.22 29.24 1.77
N ALA A 72 -4.03 29.90 2.92
CA ALA A 72 -5.05 29.99 3.97
C ALA A 72 -6.33 30.71 3.48
N GLN A 73 -6.16 31.80 2.73
CA GLN A 73 -7.29 32.54 2.14
C GLN A 73 -8.02 31.72 1.07
N GLU A 74 -7.29 30.98 0.23
CA GLU A 74 -7.89 30.09 -0.77
C GLU A 74 -8.60 28.89 -0.13
N SER A 75 -8.09 28.36 0.99
CA SER A 75 -8.77 27.29 1.75
C SER A 75 -10.15 27.74 2.26
N GLU A 76 -10.25 28.96 2.78
CA GLU A 76 -11.52 29.57 3.24
C GLU A 76 -12.48 29.88 2.09
N LEU A 77 -11.95 30.25 0.93
CA LEU A 77 -12.73 30.43 -0.28
C LEU A 77 -13.33 29.09 -0.72
N TRP A 78 -12.52 28.03 -0.82
CA TRP A 78 -13.00 26.69 -1.15
C TRP A 78 -14.04 26.17 -0.16
N TYR A 79 -13.82 26.39 1.14
CA TYR A 79 -14.83 26.11 2.16
C TYR A 79 -16.16 26.79 1.86
N THR A 80 -16.14 28.07 1.48
CA THR A 80 -17.36 28.83 1.16
C THR A 80 -18.11 28.23 -0.02
N LEU A 81 -17.39 27.82 -1.07
CA LEU A 81 -18.00 27.20 -2.25
C LEU A 81 -18.64 25.85 -1.91
N HIS A 82 -17.90 24.98 -1.21
CA HIS A 82 -18.38 23.65 -0.84
C HIS A 82 -19.52 23.73 0.18
N GLN A 83 -19.48 24.68 1.11
CA GLN A 83 -20.54 24.89 2.09
C GLN A 83 -21.90 25.20 1.43
N GLN A 84 -21.93 25.90 0.29
CA GLN A 84 -23.17 26.17 -0.44
C GLN A 84 -23.78 24.89 -1.05
N VAL A 85 -22.93 23.97 -1.51
CA VAL A 85 -23.36 22.70 -2.11
C VAL A 85 -23.79 21.71 -1.02
N PHE A 86 -22.94 21.50 -0.01
CA PHE A 86 -23.17 20.54 1.07
C PHE A 86 -24.20 21.01 2.10
N ARG A 87 -24.37 22.33 2.28
CA ARG A 87 -25.20 22.96 3.32
C ARG A 87 -24.85 22.49 4.73
N ASP A 88 -23.57 22.27 4.99
CA ASP A 88 -22.99 21.88 6.29
C ASP A 88 -21.78 22.77 6.61
N THR A 89 -21.35 22.82 7.87
CA THR A 89 -20.31 23.74 8.36
C THR A 89 -19.38 23.07 9.36
N PHE A 90 -18.09 23.42 9.38
CA PHE A 90 -17.16 22.87 10.36
C PHE A 90 -17.40 23.46 11.77
N LYS A 91 -17.88 22.62 12.70
CA LYS A 91 -18.10 23.00 14.11
C LYS A 91 -16.81 23.43 14.83
N HIS A 92 -15.69 22.87 14.39
CA HIS A 92 -14.36 23.17 14.88
C HIS A 92 -13.45 23.38 13.68
N ALA A 93 -12.43 24.22 13.85
CA ALA A 93 -11.45 24.48 12.81
C ALA A 93 -10.81 23.16 12.34
N ASN A 94 -10.96 22.87 11.05
CA ASN A 94 -10.53 21.62 10.45
C ASN A 94 -8.99 21.64 10.23
N PRO A 95 -8.26 20.56 10.56
CA PRO A 95 -6.81 20.58 10.41
C PRO A 95 -6.37 20.43 8.94
N ILE A 96 -5.43 21.27 8.50
CA ILE A 96 -4.70 21.10 7.23
C ILE A 96 -3.21 21.01 7.53
N ILE A 97 -2.52 19.99 7.05
CA ILE A 97 -1.06 19.87 7.13
C ILE A 97 -0.48 20.15 5.76
N LEU A 98 0.27 21.25 5.64
CA LEU A 98 0.87 21.72 4.39
C LEU A 98 2.37 21.45 4.37
N TYR A 99 2.81 20.66 3.39
CA TYR A 99 4.23 20.41 3.11
C TYR A 99 4.73 21.30 1.97
N ALA A 100 6.01 21.70 2.01
CA ALA A 100 6.60 22.58 1.00
C ALA A 100 6.73 21.97 -0.40
N ASN A 101 6.75 20.64 -0.48
CA ASN A 101 7.00 19.86 -1.69
C ASN A 101 6.61 18.38 -1.45
N HIS A 102 6.52 17.61 -2.53
CA HIS A 102 6.12 16.20 -2.49
C HIS A 102 7.13 15.28 -1.75
N PRO A 103 8.47 15.43 -1.91
CA PRO A 103 9.44 14.66 -1.12
C PRO A 103 9.27 14.79 0.40
N ASP A 104 8.93 15.96 0.90
CA ASP A 104 8.67 16.18 2.32
C ASP A 104 7.31 15.59 2.74
N PHE A 105 6.31 15.62 1.87
CA PHE A 105 5.01 14.95 2.08
C PHE A 105 5.13 13.43 2.17
N GLN A 106 5.97 12.78 1.35
CA GLN A 106 6.20 11.33 1.43
C GLN A 106 6.74 10.87 2.80
N GLN A 107 7.36 11.78 3.55
CA GLN A 107 7.93 11.53 4.88
C GLN A 107 6.92 11.76 6.03
N THR A 108 5.68 12.16 5.72
CA THR A 108 4.64 12.47 6.71
C THR A 108 4.35 11.31 7.66
N THR A 109 4.31 11.56 8.96
CA THR A 109 3.83 10.59 9.95
C THR A 109 2.30 10.62 10.11
N ALA A 110 1.62 11.57 9.46
CA ALA A 110 0.17 11.69 9.56
C ALA A 110 -0.58 10.60 8.79
N ILE A 111 0.03 10.03 7.75
CA ILE A 111 -0.57 8.96 6.94
C ILE A 111 0.29 7.71 7.09
N ASP A 112 -0.33 6.57 7.36
CA ASP A 112 0.37 5.28 7.41
C ASP A 112 0.66 4.74 6.00
N GLY A 113 1.78 4.04 5.84
CA GLY A 113 2.21 3.48 4.56
C GLY A 113 3.05 4.40 3.67
N GLU A 114 3.44 3.88 2.50
CA GLU A 114 4.14 4.64 1.47
C GLU A 114 3.16 5.51 0.68
N ILE A 115 3.56 6.74 0.37
CA ILE A 115 2.81 7.67 -0.48
C ILE A 115 3.52 7.69 -1.83
N GLY A 116 2.83 7.29 -2.89
CA GLY A 116 3.37 7.29 -4.24
C GLY A 116 3.49 8.70 -4.82
N VAL A 117 4.26 8.87 -5.90
CA VAL A 117 4.47 10.17 -6.57
C VAL A 117 3.22 10.75 -7.25
N GLY A 118 2.18 9.94 -7.42
CA GLY A 118 0.89 10.36 -7.99
C GLY A 118 -0.11 10.86 -6.97
N THR A 119 0.21 10.84 -5.67
CA THR A 119 -0.69 11.27 -4.61
C THR A 119 -0.52 12.76 -4.34
N GLY A 120 -1.44 13.58 -4.85
CA GLY A 120 -1.43 15.04 -4.64
C GLY A 120 -1.90 15.49 -3.26
N GLY A 121 -2.74 14.70 -2.57
CA GLY A 121 -3.27 15.01 -1.25
C GLY A 121 -3.97 13.79 -0.67
N VAL A 122 -4.24 13.82 0.64
CA VAL A 122 -5.08 12.82 1.32
C VAL A 122 -5.90 13.48 2.42
N THR A 123 -7.17 13.12 2.51
CA THR A 123 -8.04 13.45 3.64
C THR A 123 -8.33 12.22 4.48
N GLU A 124 -8.03 12.29 5.78
CA GLU A 124 -8.26 11.20 6.72
C GLU A 124 -9.60 11.35 7.45
N GLY A 125 -10.45 10.32 7.40
CA GLY A 125 -11.83 10.40 7.91
C GLY A 125 -11.99 10.62 9.41
N LEU A 126 -11.26 9.90 10.28
CA LEU A 126 -11.50 9.96 11.75
C LEU A 126 -11.05 11.29 12.36
N LYS A 127 -9.89 11.82 11.96
CA LYS A 127 -9.45 13.16 12.36
C LYS A 127 -10.04 14.29 11.51
N ASN A 128 -10.67 13.94 10.39
CA ASN A 128 -11.13 14.84 9.33
C ASN A 128 -10.03 15.82 8.84
N ARG A 129 -8.76 15.39 8.84
CA ARG A 129 -7.63 16.28 8.49
C ARG A 129 -7.23 16.13 7.03
N VAL A 130 -6.90 17.25 6.39
CA VAL A 130 -6.31 17.29 5.04
C VAL A 130 -4.79 17.30 5.16
N VAL A 131 -4.10 16.48 4.39
CA VAL A 131 -2.63 16.39 4.37
C VAL A 131 -2.17 16.48 2.91
N MET A 132 -1.44 17.54 2.56
CA MET A 132 -1.01 17.75 1.17
C MET A 132 0.31 18.52 1.07
N PRO A 133 1.12 18.32 0.02
CA PRO A 133 2.18 19.23 -0.38
C PRO A 133 1.64 20.41 -1.19
N VAL A 134 2.47 21.44 -1.32
CA VAL A 134 2.39 22.37 -2.45
C VAL A 134 2.79 21.60 -3.71
N MET A 135 2.01 21.76 -4.78
CA MET A 135 2.23 21.07 -6.05
C MET A 135 3.19 21.86 -6.94
N GLU A 136 3.59 21.28 -8.07
CA GLU A 136 4.52 21.90 -9.02
C GLU A 136 3.96 23.15 -9.70
N THR A 137 2.63 23.34 -9.70
CA THR A 137 1.99 24.55 -10.23
C THR A 137 0.95 25.11 -9.27
N ASN A 138 0.65 26.40 -9.40
CA ASN A 138 -0.43 27.07 -8.68
C ASN A 138 -1.80 26.42 -9.00
N GLN A 139 -2.04 26.09 -10.28
CA GLN A 139 -3.30 25.46 -10.70
C GLN A 139 -3.52 24.10 -10.03
N THR A 140 -2.49 23.24 -10.03
CA THR A 140 -2.59 21.93 -9.38
C THR A 140 -2.73 22.05 -7.87
N THR A 141 -2.03 23.00 -7.23
CA THR A 141 -2.19 23.27 -5.79
C THR A 141 -3.63 23.70 -5.45
N ARG A 142 -4.21 24.61 -6.24
CA ARG A 142 -5.58 25.11 -6.06
C ARG A 142 -6.62 24.01 -6.26
N HIS A 143 -6.46 23.20 -7.29
CA HIS A 143 -7.35 22.07 -7.55
C HIS A 143 -7.30 21.04 -6.42
N VAL A 144 -6.11 20.61 -5.98
CA VAL A 144 -5.96 19.61 -4.92
C VAL A 144 -6.60 20.06 -3.60
N ILE A 145 -6.40 21.31 -3.16
CA ILE A 145 -7.07 21.78 -1.93
C ILE A 145 -8.60 21.80 -2.10
N GLY A 146 -9.10 22.18 -3.28
CA GLY A 146 -10.52 22.12 -3.61
C GLY A 146 -11.05 20.68 -3.51
N HIS A 147 -10.35 19.72 -4.11
CA HIS A 147 -10.65 18.28 -4.10
C HIS A 147 -10.66 17.70 -2.68
N GLU A 148 -9.59 17.88 -1.92
CA GLU A 148 -9.46 17.32 -0.57
C GLU A 148 -10.50 17.89 0.40
N LEU A 149 -10.87 19.16 0.24
CA LEU A 149 -11.94 19.73 1.07
C LEU A 149 -13.30 19.10 0.79
N VAL A 150 -13.58 18.61 -0.43
CA VAL A 150 -14.79 17.82 -0.70
C VAL A 150 -14.80 16.55 0.14
N HIS A 151 -13.68 15.84 0.24
CA HIS A 151 -13.57 14.67 1.11
C HIS A 151 -13.81 15.02 2.58
N ALA A 152 -13.32 16.17 3.05
CA ALA A 152 -13.56 16.62 4.42
C ALA A 152 -15.06 16.87 4.71
N PHE A 153 -15.81 17.34 3.70
CA PHE A 153 -17.28 17.44 3.80
C PHE A 153 -17.96 16.07 3.68
N GLN A 154 -17.50 15.18 2.79
CA GLN A 154 -18.04 13.82 2.65
C GLN A 154 -17.90 13.01 3.94
N TYR A 155 -16.71 12.98 4.55
CA TYR A 155 -16.49 12.28 5.82
C TYR A 155 -17.37 12.83 6.92
N ARG A 156 -17.47 14.16 7.03
CA ARG A 156 -18.34 14.79 8.01
C ARG A 156 -19.82 14.44 7.79
N LEU A 157 -20.27 14.43 6.53
CA LEU A 157 -21.65 14.10 6.17
C LEU A 157 -22.01 12.67 6.58
N LEU A 158 -21.05 11.74 6.49
CA LEU A 158 -21.24 10.32 6.76
C LEU A 158 -20.93 9.93 8.21
N LEU A 159 -20.10 10.69 8.93
CA LEU A 159 -19.65 10.38 10.31
C LEU A 159 -20.29 11.27 11.38
N GLY A 160 -20.96 12.37 10.99
CA GLY A 160 -21.31 13.47 11.89
C GLY A 160 -22.58 13.32 12.75
N HIS A 161 -23.36 12.25 12.56
CA HIS A 161 -24.69 12.10 13.16
C HIS A 161 -24.94 10.63 13.57
N ASP A 162 -24.73 10.31 14.85
CA ASP A 162 -24.93 8.99 15.48
C ASP A 162 -23.99 7.84 15.07
N SER A 163 -23.38 7.19 16.07
CA SER A 163 -22.45 6.06 15.93
C SER A 163 -23.10 4.77 15.39
N SER A 164 -24.41 4.76 15.16
CA SER A 164 -25.15 3.68 14.52
C SER A 164 -25.06 3.69 12.98
N GLU A 165 -24.52 4.75 12.37
CA GLU A 165 -24.39 4.89 10.90
C GLU A 165 -23.00 4.51 10.34
N TYR A 166 -22.07 4.01 11.18
CA TYR A 166 -20.72 3.57 10.76
C TYR A 166 -20.72 2.51 9.65
N GLU A 167 -21.84 1.81 9.40
CA GLU A 167 -21.90 0.68 8.47
C GLU A 167 -22.01 1.04 6.97
N ASN A 168 -22.04 2.31 6.58
CA ASN A 168 -22.46 2.70 5.22
C ASN A 168 -21.40 3.30 4.27
N ILE A 169 -20.16 3.57 4.70
CA ILE A 169 -19.14 4.11 3.77
C ILE A 169 -18.73 3.07 2.71
N ASN A 170 -18.73 1.79 3.07
CA ASN A 170 -18.40 0.67 2.18
C ASN A 170 -19.42 0.47 1.05
N ASN A 171 -20.62 1.04 1.18
CA ASN A 171 -21.68 0.94 0.17
C ASN A 171 -21.51 1.97 -0.96
N ILE A 172 -20.61 2.94 -0.81
CA ILE A 172 -20.39 4.00 -1.80
C ILE A 172 -19.25 3.57 -2.73
N PRO A 173 -19.50 3.44 -4.05
CA PRO A 173 -18.45 3.19 -5.02
C PRO A 173 -17.38 4.28 -5.02
N LEU A 174 -16.11 3.90 -5.22
CA LEU A 174 -14.98 4.85 -5.26
C LEU A 174 -15.16 5.96 -6.29
N TRP A 175 -15.72 5.65 -7.47
CA TRP A 175 -15.99 6.65 -8.52
C TRP A 175 -16.99 7.73 -8.08
N MET A 176 -17.92 7.42 -7.17
CA MET A 176 -18.83 8.44 -6.64
C MET A 176 -18.11 9.40 -5.70
N ILE A 177 -17.17 8.88 -4.88
CA ILE A 177 -16.40 9.66 -3.91
C ILE A 177 -15.41 10.56 -4.64
N GLU A 178 -14.52 9.96 -5.44
CA GLU A 178 -13.45 10.67 -6.16
C GLU A 178 -14.01 11.55 -7.27
N GLY A 179 -14.97 11.03 -8.06
CA GLY A 179 -15.58 11.80 -9.13
C GLY A 179 -16.36 13.02 -8.64
N MET A 180 -16.95 12.95 -7.43
CA MET A 180 -17.61 14.12 -6.85
C MET A 180 -16.58 15.18 -6.47
N ALA A 181 -15.45 14.78 -5.89
CA ALA A 181 -14.38 15.69 -5.52
C ALA A 181 -13.74 16.36 -6.75
N GLU A 182 -13.56 15.62 -7.84
CA GLU A 182 -13.13 16.16 -9.15
C GLU A 182 -14.16 17.15 -9.70
N TYR A 183 -15.44 16.77 -9.82
CA TYR A 183 -16.48 17.65 -10.38
C TYR A 183 -16.69 18.92 -9.57
N LEU A 184 -16.65 18.85 -8.24
CA LEU A 184 -16.81 20.04 -7.38
C LEU A 184 -15.56 20.95 -7.37
N SER A 185 -14.41 20.49 -7.87
CA SER A 185 -13.17 21.26 -7.90
C SER A 185 -12.77 21.73 -9.30
N LEU A 186 -13.19 21.04 -10.37
CA LEU A 186 -12.92 21.39 -11.78
C LEU A 186 -14.17 21.85 -12.55
N GLY A 187 -15.34 21.34 -12.17
CA GLY A 187 -16.59 21.60 -12.88
C GLY A 187 -16.71 20.79 -14.17
N LYS A 188 -17.47 21.30 -15.14
CA LYS A 188 -17.70 20.64 -16.43
C LYS A 188 -16.70 21.01 -17.54
N LYS A 189 -15.91 22.07 -17.35
CA LYS A 189 -14.92 22.54 -18.33
C LYS A 189 -13.57 21.84 -18.08
N ASP A 190 -13.48 20.56 -18.45
CA ASP A 190 -12.25 19.77 -18.37
C ASP A 190 -11.94 19.08 -19.71
N SER A 191 -10.99 19.65 -20.46
CA SER A 191 -10.55 19.11 -21.76
C SER A 191 -9.85 17.76 -21.64
N TYR A 192 -9.22 17.47 -20.50
CA TYR A 192 -8.52 16.23 -20.25
C TYR A 192 -9.49 15.09 -19.97
N THR A 193 -10.46 15.27 -19.07
CA THR A 193 -11.52 14.28 -18.85
C THR A 193 -12.41 14.11 -20.09
N ALA A 194 -12.71 15.21 -20.81
CA ALA A 194 -13.44 15.12 -22.07
C ALA A 194 -12.72 14.26 -23.12
N MET A 195 -11.38 14.29 -23.18
CA MET A 195 -10.60 13.38 -24.05
C MET A 195 -10.89 11.91 -23.75
N TRP A 196 -11.02 11.53 -22.47
CA TRP A 196 -11.35 10.16 -22.08
C TRP A 196 -12.78 9.79 -22.48
N MET A 197 -13.73 10.71 -22.36
CA MET A 197 -15.12 10.46 -22.79
C MET A 197 -15.22 10.35 -24.31
N ARG A 198 -14.48 11.17 -25.06
CA ARG A 198 -14.34 11.05 -26.52
C ARG A 198 -13.73 9.72 -26.92
N ASP A 199 -12.70 9.25 -26.21
CA ASP A 199 -12.11 7.92 -26.44
C ASP A 199 -13.11 6.78 -26.17
N ALA A 200 -13.85 6.85 -25.07
CA ALA A 200 -14.90 5.87 -24.74
C ALA A 200 -15.98 5.82 -25.83
N TYR A 201 -16.40 6.99 -26.33
CA TYR A 201 -17.34 7.08 -27.45
C TYR A 201 -16.76 6.48 -28.73
N LEU A 202 -15.54 6.87 -29.11
CA LEU A 202 -14.88 6.43 -30.34
C LEU A 202 -14.68 4.91 -30.41
N ASN A 203 -14.39 4.26 -29.28
CA ASN A 203 -14.16 2.82 -29.21
C ASN A 203 -15.41 2.01 -28.82
N HIS A 204 -16.60 2.65 -28.77
CA HIS A 204 -17.86 2.03 -28.34
C HIS A 204 -17.78 1.37 -26.96
N ASP A 205 -17.04 2.00 -26.05
CA ASP A 205 -16.63 1.48 -24.74
C ASP A 205 -17.11 2.39 -23.60
N ILE A 206 -18.33 2.91 -23.73
CA ILE A 206 -18.98 3.73 -22.70
C ILE A 206 -19.49 2.80 -21.58
N PRO A 207 -19.05 2.96 -20.32
CA PRO A 207 -19.47 2.11 -19.21
C PRO A 207 -20.94 2.33 -18.83
N THR A 208 -21.60 1.27 -18.39
CA THR A 208 -22.83 1.39 -17.59
C THR A 208 -22.51 1.85 -16.18
N VAL A 209 -23.51 2.33 -15.44
CA VAL A 209 -23.35 2.72 -14.01
C VAL A 209 -22.87 1.54 -13.16
N ARG A 210 -23.29 0.32 -13.53
CA ARG A 210 -22.83 -0.92 -12.91
C ARG A 210 -21.35 -1.20 -13.22
N ASP A 211 -20.93 -1.00 -14.47
CA ASP A 211 -19.53 -1.20 -14.87
C ASP A 211 -18.58 -0.27 -14.11
N LEU A 212 -18.99 0.97 -13.83
CA LEU A 212 -18.20 1.91 -13.02
C LEU A 212 -17.91 1.36 -11.60
N THR A 213 -18.79 0.49 -11.09
CA THR A 213 -18.67 -0.08 -9.74
C THR A 213 -17.97 -1.43 -9.74
N GLU A 214 -18.22 -2.28 -10.73
CA GLU A 214 -17.75 -3.68 -10.77
C GLU A 214 -16.45 -3.89 -11.57
N SER A 215 -16.05 -2.92 -12.40
CA SER A 215 -14.89 -3.03 -13.28
C SER A 215 -13.76 -2.09 -12.89
N SER A 216 -12.55 -2.64 -12.70
CA SER A 216 -11.33 -1.86 -12.48
C SER A 216 -10.76 -1.20 -13.75
N LYS A 217 -11.43 -1.39 -14.91
CA LYS A 217 -11.02 -0.81 -16.20
C LYS A 217 -11.24 0.70 -16.23
N TYR A 218 -12.32 1.18 -15.65
CA TYR A 218 -12.73 2.58 -15.76
C TYR A 218 -12.16 3.37 -14.59
N PHE A 219 -11.32 4.36 -14.90
CA PHE A 219 -10.62 5.13 -13.88
C PHE A 219 -11.62 5.99 -13.07
N PRO A 220 -11.74 5.79 -11.73
CA PRO A 220 -12.80 6.37 -10.91
C PRO A 220 -12.93 7.89 -10.99
N TYR A 221 -11.81 8.61 -11.02
CA TYR A 221 -11.76 10.07 -11.05
C TYR A 221 -12.42 10.62 -12.32
N ARG A 222 -11.94 10.20 -13.50
CA ARG A 222 -12.36 10.74 -14.80
C ARG A 222 -13.80 10.37 -15.17
N TYR A 223 -14.15 9.09 -15.02
CA TYR A 223 -15.51 8.65 -15.32
C TYR A 223 -16.50 9.12 -14.26
N GLY A 224 -16.08 9.23 -13.00
CA GLY A 224 -16.91 9.75 -11.92
C GLY A 224 -17.18 11.25 -12.07
N GLU A 225 -16.18 12.05 -12.41
CA GLU A 225 -16.31 13.49 -12.70
C GLU A 225 -17.34 13.71 -13.83
N ALA A 226 -17.13 13.03 -14.96
CA ALA A 226 -18.03 13.13 -16.10
C ALA A 226 -19.46 12.65 -15.75
N PHE A 227 -19.60 11.62 -14.91
CA PHE A 227 -20.90 11.18 -14.43
C PHE A 227 -21.59 12.22 -13.54
N TRP A 228 -20.86 12.86 -12.62
CA TRP A 228 -21.42 13.92 -11.78
C TRP A 228 -21.76 15.17 -12.57
N SER A 229 -20.98 15.52 -13.60
CA SER A 229 -21.36 16.53 -14.60
C SER A 229 -22.69 16.17 -15.29
N PHE A 230 -22.88 14.90 -15.66
CA PHE A 230 -24.14 14.44 -16.23
C PHE A 230 -25.32 14.58 -15.27
N ILE A 231 -25.16 14.14 -14.01
CA ILE A 231 -26.20 14.26 -12.99
C ILE A 231 -26.54 15.73 -12.71
N GLY A 232 -25.52 16.55 -12.45
CA GLY A 232 -25.67 17.98 -12.14
C GLY A 232 -26.33 18.75 -13.28
N SER A 233 -25.91 18.52 -14.52
CA SER A 233 -26.50 19.22 -15.68
C SER A 233 -27.90 18.71 -16.04
N THR A 234 -28.20 17.43 -15.86
CA THR A 234 -29.49 16.84 -16.24
C THR A 234 -30.59 17.14 -15.20
N TYR A 235 -30.25 17.06 -13.90
CA TYR A 235 -31.23 17.16 -12.81
C TYR A 235 -31.03 18.39 -11.91
N GLY A 236 -29.93 19.13 -12.08
CA GLY A 236 -29.52 20.24 -11.23
C GLY A 236 -28.63 19.78 -10.06
N ASP A 237 -27.65 20.61 -9.68
CA ASP A 237 -26.65 20.27 -8.66
C ASP A 237 -27.26 19.99 -7.27
N THR A 238 -28.48 20.46 -7.02
CA THR A 238 -29.21 20.20 -5.76
C THR A 238 -29.50 18.73 -5.49
N VAL A 239 -29.46 17.85 -6.51
CA VAL A 239 -29.69 16.41 -6.36
C VAL A 239 -28.44 15.66 -5.86
N ILE A 240 -27.25 16.26 -5.95
CA ILE A 240 -25.96 15.59 -5.71
C ILE A 240 -25.89 15.04 -4.29
N ILE A 241 -26.16 15.88 -3.28
CA ILE A 241 -26.09 15.49 -1.88
C ILE A 241 -27.18 14.48 -1.50
N PRO A 242 -28.47 14.66 -1.87
CA PRO A 242 -29.49 13.63 -1.69
C PRO A 242 -29.12 12.28 -2.31
N PHE A 243 -28.59 12.28 -3.53
CA PHE A 243 -28.19 11.06 -4.21
C PHE A 243 -27.06 10.35 -3.45
N PHE A 244 -26.02 11.09 -3.09
CA PHE A 244 -24.87 10.58 -2.34
C PHE A 244 -25.30 9.96 -1.00
N LYS A 245 -26.18 10.63 -0.25
CA LYS A 245 -26.74 10.10 1.01
C LYS A 245 -27.57 8.83 0.81
N ASN A 246 -28.42 8.81 -0.22
CA ASN A 246 -29.26 7.63 -0.51
C ASN A 246 -28.42 6.44 -0.94
N ALA A 247 -27.37 6.65 -1.75
CA ALA A 247 -26.43 5.61 -2.15
C ALA A 247 -25.66 5.04 -0.94
N ALA A 248 -25.19 5.91 -0.04
CA ALA A 248 -24.56 5.49 1.21
C ALA A 248 -25.51 4.62 2.06
N LYS A 249 -26.75 5.09 2.26
CA LYS A 249 -27.72 4.46 3.17
C LYS A 249 -28.33 3.15 2.68
N PHE A 250 -28.58 3.04 1.37
CA PHE A 250 -29.34 1.93 0.80
C PHE A 250 -28.58 1.12 -0.25
N GLY A 251 -27.32 1.48 -0.53
CA GLY A 251 -26.56 0.98 -1.67
C GLY A 251 -26.94 1.68 -2.98
N LEU A 252 -26.08 1.57 -3.99
CA LEU A 252 -26.21 2.29 -5.26
C LEU A 252 -27.54 2.04 -5.98
N GLU A 253 -27.95 0.78 -6.13
CA GLU A 253 -29.16 0.42 -6.90
C GLU A 253 -30.43 1.03 -6.29
N TYR A 254 -30.63 0.86 -4.99
CA TYR A 254 -31.76 1.46 -4.29
C TYR A 254 -31.63 2.98 -4.17
N GLY A 255 -30.40 3.50 -4.05
CA GLY A 255 -30.11 4.93 -4.05
C GLY A 255 -30.55 5.61 -5.34
N ILE A 256 -30.30 4.98 -6.49
CA ILE A 256 -30.76 5.45 -7.81
C ILE A 256 -32.29 5.48 -7.86
N ARG A 257 -32.95 4.35 -7.52
CA ARG A 257 -34.42 4.25 -7.56
C ARG A 257 -35.09 5.28 -6.66
N ARG A 258 -34.56 5.49 -5.45
CA ARG A 258 -35.12 6.43 -4.47
C ARG A 258 -34.93 7.89 -4.88
N THR A 259 -33.84 8.20 -5.56
CA THR A 259 -33.49 9.58 -5.94
C THR A 259 -34.18 9.98 -7.25
N PHE A 260 -34.17 9.09 -8.25
CA PHE A 260 -34.60 9.43 -9.60
C PHE A 260 -35.90 8.74 -10.06
N GLY A 261 -36.39 7.74 -9.33
CA GLY A 261 -37.65 7.05 -9.64
C GLY A 261 -37.55 5.95 -10.70
N TYR A 262 -36.37 5.62 -11.22
CA TYR A 262 -36.13 4.55 -12.18
C TYR A 262 -34.88 3.72 -11.84
N ASP A 263 -34.60 2.66 -12.60
CA ASP A 263 -33.52 1.72 -12.33
C ASP A 263 -32.15 2.14 -12.91
N ASP A 264 -31.10 1.41 -12.52
CA ASP A 264 -29.71 1.62 -12.96
C ASP A 264 -29.55 1.47 -14.48
N ARG A 265 -30.36 0.61 -15.12
CA ARG A 265 -30.34 0.40 -16.57
C ARG A 265 -30.83 1.62 -17.32
N THR A 266 -31.91 2.23 -16.84
CA THR A 266 -32.45 3.47 -17.42
C THR A 266 -31.46 4.60 -17.25
N LEU A 267 -30.88 4.77 -16.06
CA LEU A 267 -29.84 5.77 -15.81
C LEU A 267 -28.61 5.57 -16.72
N SER A 268 -28.18 4.32 -16.89
CA SER A 268 -27.05 3.96 -17.77
C SER A 268 -27.33 4.30 -19.24
N ARG A 269 -28.57 4.13 -19.72
CA ARG A 269 -28.96 4.53 -21.08
C ARG A 269 -28.92 6.05 -21.26
N LEU A 270 -29.42 6.80 -20.28
CA LEU A 270 -29.38 8.27 -20.31
C LEU A 270 -27.94 8.79 -20.29
N TRP A 271 -27.10 8.22 -19.42
CA TRP A 271 -25.67 8.48 -19.35
C TRP A 271 -24.99 8.26 -20.71
N LYS A 272 -25.18 7.07 -21.30
CA LYS A 272 -24.63 6.74 -22.62
C LYS A 272 -25.10 7.70 -23.71
N ASN A 273 -26.41 7.97 -23.78
CA ASN A 273 -26.99 8.88 -24.77
C ASN A 273 -26.43 10.30 -24.62
N SER A 274 -26.14 10.76 -23.39
CA SER A 274 -25.58 12.08 -23.13
C SER A 274 -24.16 12.23 -23.71
N ILE A 275 -23.31 11.21 -23.54
CA ILE A 275 -21.96 11.17 -24.13
C ILE A 275 -22.06 11.17 -25.66
N GLU A 276 -22.88 10.28 -26.22
CA GLU A 276 -23.04 10.15 -27.67
C GLU A 276 -23.55 11.45 -28.31
N ALA A 277 -24.58 12.07 -27.72
CA ALA A 277 -25.14 13.33 -28.21
C ALA A 277 -24.14 14.49 -28.12
N THR A 278 -23.28 14.49 -27.10
CA THR A 278 -22.27 15.53 -26.87
C THR A 278 -21.13 15.45 -27.87
N TYR A 279 -20.56 14.24 -28.10
CA TYR A 279 -19.31 14.12 -28.85
C TYR A 279 -19.46 13.70 -30.32
N LYS A 280 -20.59 13.11 -30.71
CA LYS A 280 -20.86 12.74 -32.12
C LYS A 280 -20.65 13.89 -33.13
N PRO A 281 -21.06 15.14 -32.86
CA PRO A 281 -20.90 16.23 -33.83
C PRO A 281 -19.44 16.50 -34.23
N PHE A 282 -18.50 16.32 -33.30
CA PHE A 282 -17.09 16.65 -33.54
C PHE A 282 -16.32 15.61 -34.36
N LEU A 283 -16.89 14.44 -34.63
CA LEU A 283 -16.24 13.42 -35.47
C LEU A 283 -16.06 13.89 -36.92
N LYS A 284 -16.94 14.77 -37.41
CA LYS A 284 -16.90 15.26 -38.79
C LYS A 284 -15.69 16.15 -39.04
N ASP A 285 -15.31 16.93 -38.03
CA ASP A 285 -14.33 18.00 -38.15
C ASP A 285 -12.98 17.63 -37.54
N THR A 286 -12.74 16.35 -37.23
CA THR A 286 -11.50 15.85 -36.61
C THR A 286 -10.97 14.58 -37.31
N THR A 287 -9.70 14.25 -37.11
CA THR A 287 -9.08 13.01 -37.58
C THR A 287 -8.85 12.01 -36.44
N GLN A 288 -8.90 10.72 -36.79
CA GLN A 288 -8.60 9.59 -35.89
C GLN A 288 -7.24 8.96 -36.17
N THR A 289 -6.58 9.38 -37.26
CA THR A 289 -5.30 8.88 -37.71
C THR A 289 -4.21 9.91 -37.40
N PRO A 290 -3.33 9.63 -36.43
CA PRO A 290 -2.15 10.46 -36.19
C PRO A 290 -1.24 10.46 -37.42
N LYS A 291 -0.50 11.56 -37.62
CA LYS A 291 0.51 11.68 -38.67
C LYS A 291 1.78 10.92 -38.28
N GLY A 292 2.56 10.50 -39.29
CA GLY A 292 3.82 9.79 -39.09
C GLY A 292 3.69 8.29 -38.75
N ILE A 293 4.81 7.72 -38.34
CA ILE A 293 5.00 6.29 -38.08
C ILE A 293 4.74 6.02 -36.60
N LYS A 294 3.93 5.01 -36.30
CA LYS A 294 3.74 4.50 -34.93
C LYS A 294 4.99 3.73 -34.50
N LEU A 295 5.77 4.28 -33.57
CA LEU A 295 7.02 3.70 -33.10
C LEU A 295 6.81 2.66 -31.99
N VAL A 296 6.12 3.05 -30.92
CA VAL A 296 5.95 2.23 -29.72
C VAL A 296 4.49 2.23 -29.31
N ASP A 297 3.95 1.05 -29.04
CA ASP A 297 2.55 0.83 -28.67
C ASP A 297 2.40 -0.30 -27.65
N SER A 298 1.17 -0.68 -27.35
CA SER A 298 0.89 -1.74 -26.36
C SER A 298 1.50 -3.11 -26.67
N LYS A 299 1.86 -3.40 -27.93
CA LYS A 299 2.44 -4.69 -28.31
C LYS A 299 3.92 -4.78 -27.98
N ASN A 300 4.68 -3.71 -28.18
CA ASN A 300 6.13 -3.70 -27.94
C ASN A 300 6.52 -2.98 -26.64
N GLY A 301 5.79 -1.95 -26.21
CA GLY A 301 6.07 -1.07 -25.08
C GLY A 301 5.10 -1.16 -23.90
N GLY A 302 4.05 -1.97 -23.96
CA GLY A 302 3.03 -2.05 -22.89
C GLY A 302 1.98 -0.94 -22.95
N ASP A 303 0.95 -1.00 -22.09
CA ASP A 303 -0.25 -0.15 -22.24
C ASP A 303 0.01 1.35 -21.96
N LEU A 304 1.04 1.65 -21.14
CA LEU A 304 1.48 3.00 -20.81
C LEU A 304 2.85 3.24 -21.44
N VAL A 305 2.91 4.14 -22.42
CA VAL A 305 4.11 4.57 -23.15
C VAL A 305 4.03 6.08 -23.34
N VAL A 306 4.76 6.83 -22.51
CA VAL A 306 4.59 8.29 -22.38
C VAL A 306 5.92 9.02 -22.28
N ALA A 307 5.85 10.36 -22.26
CA ALA A 307 6.98 11.26 -22.10
C ALA A 307 8.12 10.98 -23.10
N PRO A 308 7.83 10.97 -24.42
CA PRO A 308 8.85 10.74 -25.44
C PRO A 308 9.89 11.86 -25.42
N SER A 309 11.16 11.49 -25.54
CA SER A 309 12.30 12.41 -25.66
C SER A 309 13.22 11.91 -26.79
N VAL A 310 13.21 12.60 -27.93
CA VAL A 310 13.99 12.21 -29.12
C VAL A 310 15.42 12.75 -29.02
N SER A 311 16.39 11.94 -29.45
CA SER A 311 17.79 12.37 -29.49
C SER A 311 17.98 13.53 -30.49
N PRO A 312 18.96 14.43 -30.27
CA PRO A 312 19.20 15.56 -31.18
C PRO A 312 19.40 15.13 -32.64
N ASP A 313 20.03 13.98 -32.85
CA ASP A 313 20.27 13.40 -34.17
C ASP A 313 19.10 12.61 -34.78
N GLY A 314 17.97 12.49 -34.07
CA GLY A 314 16.77 11.80 -34.52
C GLY A 314 16.90 10.28 -34.62
N LYS A 315 17.96 9.67 -34.06
CA LYS A 315 18.17 8.21 -34.15
C LYS A 315 17.51 7.42 -33.03
N TYR A 316 17.35 8.01 -31.85
CA TYR A 316 16.87 7.32 -30.67
C TYR A 316 15.73 8.06 -30.00
N VAL A 317 14.87 7.32 -29.31
CA VAL A 317 13.81 7.88 -28.46
C VAL A 317 13.88 7.23 -27.08
N ALA A 318 14.00 8.06 -26.06
CA ALA A 318 13.81 7.67 -24.68
C ALA A 318 12.34 7.86 -24.30
N PHE A 319 11.79 6.95 -23.52
CA PHE A 319 10.40 7.03 -23.07
C PHE A 319 10.16 6.23 -21.79
N LEU A 320 9.10 6.59 -21.07
CA LEU A 320 8.67 5.90 -19.86
C LEU A 320 7.62 4.85 -20.21
N SER A 321 7.76 3.67 -19.62
CA SER A 321 6.83 2.57 -19.90
C SER A 321 6.57 1.63 -18.73
N ALA A 322 5.30 1.25 -18.58
CA ALA A 322 4.84 0.21 -17.65
C ALA A 322 4.95 -1.21 -18.24
N LYS A 323 5.93 -1.44 -19.12
CA LYS A 323 6.23 -2.79 -19.66
C LYS A 323 6.71 -3.75 -18.57
N SER A 324 7.32 -3.25 -17.50
CA SER A 324 7.67 -4.07 -16.33
C SER A 324 6.48 -4.17 -15.36
N LEU A 325 6.35 -5.31 -14.70
CA LEU A 325 5.22 -5.61 -13.80
C LEU A 325 5.19 -4.75 -12.54
N PHE A 326 6.36 -4.30 -12.06
CA PHE A 326 6.50 -3.71 -10.73
C PHE A 326 6.94 -2.23 -10.74
N SER A 327 7.19 -1.66 -11.91
CA SER A 327 7.67 -0.28 -12.05
C SER A 327 7.41 0.28 -13.44
N ILE A 328 7.22 1.61 -13.50
CA ILE A 328 7.41 2.38 -14.72
C ILE A 328 8.91 2.60 -14.85
N ASP A 329 9.50 2.07 -15.93
CA ASP A 329 10.94 2.14 -16.18
C ASP A 329 11.23 3.03 -17.40
N LEU A 330 12.46 3.54 -17.48
CA LEU A 330 12.95 4.27 -18.63
C LEU A 330 13.53 3.31 -19.68
N TYR A 331 13.02 3.40 -20.91
CA TYR A 331 13.44 2.58 -22.05
C TYR A 331 14.04 3.43 -23.16
N LEU A 332 14.90 2.81 -23.95
CA LEU A 332 15.48 3.37 -25.17
C LEU A 332 15.02 2.55 -26.37
N ALA A 333 14.50 3.21 -27.39
CA ALA A 333 14.16 2.60 -28.69
C ALA A 333 14.84 3.33 -29.85
N ASP A 334 14.97 2.62 -30.96
CA ASP A 334 15.33 3.19 -32.26
C ASP A 334 14.16 4.04 -32.80
N ALA A 335 14.43 5.31 -33.13
CA ALA A 335 13.40 6.30 -33.48
C ALA A 335 12.84 6.15 -34.92
N LYS A 336 13.34 5.18 -35.70
CA LYS A 336 12.82 4.87 -37.04
C LYS A 336 12.00 3.59 -37.06
N SER A 337 12.50 2.54 -36.41
CA SER A 337 11.88 1.20 -36.37
C SER A 337 11.00 0.96 -35.15
N GLY A 338 11.15 1.74 -34.07
CA GLY A 338 10.45 1.50 -32.81
C GLY A 338 10.96 0.29 -32.02
N ARG A 339 12.06 -0.34 -32.46
CA ARG A 339 12.65 -1.47 -31.75
C ARG A 339 13.25 -1.01 -30.42
N ILE A 340 12.74 -1.57 -29.31
CA ILE A 340 13.30 -1.32 -27.97
C ILE A 340 14.69 -1.95 -27.90
N LEU A 341 15.69 -1.10 -27.67
CA LEU A 341 17.10 -1.48 -27.66
C LEU A 341 17.54 -1.96 -26.27
N ARG A 342 17.10 -1.27 -25.21
CA ARG A 342 17.41 -1.62 -23.82
C ARG A 342 16.52 -0.89 -22.82
N LYS A 343 16.54 -1.37 -21.57
CA LYS A 343 16.08 -0.65 -20.40
C LYS A 343 17.26 0.16 -19.84
N LEU A 344 17.09 1.46 -19.63
CA LEU A 344 18.17 2.34 -19.13
C LEU A 344 18.27 2.29 -17.59
N THR A 345 17.15 2.19 -16.87
CA THR A 345 17.15 2.11 -15.40
C THR A 345 15.86 1.44 -14.89
N SER A 346 15.89 0.95 -13.64
CA SER A 346 14.72 0.36 -12.96
C SER A 346 14.79 0.50 -11.44
N LYS A 347 13.63 0.76 -10.82
CA LYS A 347 13.46 0.77 -9.35
C LYS A 347 13.80 -0.60 -8.73
N VAL A 348 13.54 -1.69 -9.46
CA VAL A 348 13.73 -3.06 -8.95
C VAL A 348 15.22 -3.42 -8.83
N SER A 349 16.09 -2.88 -9.69
CA SER A 349 17.52 -3.19 -9.71
C SER A 349 18.39 -2.16 -8.99
N ASN A 350 17.93 -0.91 -8.83
CA ASN A 350 18.72 0.15 -8.22
C ASN A 350 18.17 0.54 -6.83
N THR A 351 18.85 0.09 -5.77
CA THR A 351 18.45 0.33 -4.37
C THR A 351 18.61 1.77 -3.90
N HIS A 352 19.18 2.66 -4.72
CA HIS A 352 19.33 4.08 -4.42
C HIS A 352 18.15 4.93 -4.94
N ILE A 353 17.31 4.39 -5.83
CA ILE A 353 16.12 5.06 -6.37
C ILE A 353 14.92 4.66 -5.52
N ASP A 354 14.30 5.64 -4.86
CA ASP A 354 13.06 5.45 -4.12
C ASP A 354 11.84 5.40 -5.08
N GLU A 355 11.82 6.30 -6.07
CA GLU A 355 10.76 6.41 -7.10
C GLU A 355 11.22 7.23 -8.32
N PHE A 356 10.56 7.10 -9.48
CA PHE A 356 10.78 7.98 -10.64
C PHE A 356 9.81 9.16 -10.62
N ASN A 357 10.23 10.35 -11.04
CA ASN A 357 9.29 11.43 -11.35
C ASN A 357 8.69 11.20 -12.75
N PHE A 358 7.90 10.13 -12.89
CA PHE A 358 7.42 9.65 -14.19
C PHE A 358 6.19 10.41 -14.71
N ILE A 359 5.57 11.26 -13.87
CA ILE A 359 4.35 11.99 -14.23
C ILE A 359 4.71 13.29 -14.94
N GLU A 360 5.69 14.03 -14.43
CA GLU A 360 5.95 15.42 -14.86
C GLU A 360 7.33 15.62 -15.51
N SER A 361 8.01 14.55 -15.96
CA SER A 361 9.33 14.69 -16.60
C SER A 361 9.62 13.60 -17.65
N ALA A 362 10.04 14.03 -18.85
CA ALA A 362 10.51 13.15 -19.93
C ALA A 362 12.01 12.83 -19.87
N GLY A 363 12.81 13.66 -19.18
CA GLY A 363 14.28 13.63 -19.27
C GLY A 363 14.81 14.31 -20.54
N ALA A 364 16.11 14.61 -20.55
CA ALA A 364 16.75 15.39 -21.61
C ALA A 364 18.08 14.79 -22.08
N TRP A 365 18.32 14.91 -23.37
CA TRP A 365 19.54 14.47 -24.05
C TRP A 365 20.63 15.51 -23.96
N SER A 366 21.88 15.07 -23.78
CA SER A 366 23.02 15.95 -24.06
C SER A 366 23.05 16.31 -25.55
N PRO A 367 23.58 17.49 -25.94
CA PRO A 367 23.58 17.95 -27.33
C PRO A 367 24.29 17.01 -28.31
N ASP A 368 25.29 16.26 -27.81
CA ASP A 368 26.04 15.26 -28.57
C ASP A 368 25.33 13.90 -28.69
N GLY A 369 24.21 13.71 -27.99
CA GLY A 369 23.43 12.48 -27.98
C GLY A 369 24.07 11.30 -27.22
N THR A 370 25.10 11.53 -26.41
CA THR A 370 25.82 10.44 -25.70
C THR A 370 25.31 10.18 -24.28
N LYS A 371 24.67 11.18 -23.66
CA LYS A 371 24.15 11.13 -22.29
C LYS A 371 22.67 11.45 -22.24
N PHE A 372 22.01 10.93 -21.20
CA PHE A 372 20.61 11.22 -20.91
C PHE A 372 20.42 11.55 -19.43
N ALA A 373 19.82 12.70 -19.13
CA ALA A 373 19.60 13.19 -17.78
C ALA A 373 18.11 13.16 -17.40
N PHE A 374 17.78 12.70 -16.19
CA PHE A 374 16.40 12.63 -15.71
C PHE A 374 16.32 12.74 -14.19
N SER A 375 15.16 13.17 -13.69
CA SER A 375 14.90 13.33 -12.26
C SER A 375 14.41 12.03 -11.62
N VAL A 376 15.02 11.67 -10.48
CA VAL A 376 14.63 10.55 -9.61
C VAL A 376 14.37 11.03 -8.18
N PHE A 377 13.50 10.33 -7.46
CA PHE A 377 13.36 10.52 -6.02
C PHE A 377 14.39 9.64 -5.30
N SER A 378 15.21 10.25 -4.46
CA SER A 378 16.18 9.54 -3.63
C SER A 378 16.43 10.27 -2.33
N LYS A 379 16.33 9.55 -1.20
CA LYS A 379 16.65 10.06 0.14
C LYS A 379 15.85 11.31 0.54
N GLY A 380 14.55 11.33 0.20
CA GLY A 380 13.62 12.41 0.57
C GLY A 380 13.84 13.73 -0.18
N ARG A 381 14.40 13.66 -1.38
CA ARG A 381 14.55 14.80 -2.32
C ARG A 381 14.57 14.28 -3.77
N ASN A 382 14.43 15.18 -4.73
CA ASN A 382 14.74 14.88 -6.13
C ASN A 382 16.26 14.92 -6.35
N ARG A 383 16.77 14.05 -7.22
CA ARG A 383 18.16 13.98 -7.68
C ARG A 383 18.19 13.79 -9.18
N LEU A 384 19.26 14.26 -9.82
CA LEU A 384 19.45 14.18 -11.26
C LEU A 384 20.42 13.04 -11.54
N ASP A 385 19.91 11.97 -12.15
CA ASP A 385 20.74 10.89 -12.66
C ASP A 385 21.09 11.18 -14.12
N VAL A 386 22.37 11.02 -14.46
CA VAL A 386 22.87 11.08 -15.84
C VAL A 386 23.36 9.71 -16.25
N VAL A 387 22.77 9.15 -17.31
CA VAL A 387 23.12 7.84 -17.84
C VAL A 387 23.97 8.00 -19.09
N ASP A 388 25.08 7.26 -19.15
CA ASP A 388 25.84 7.04 -20.37
C ASP A 388 25.12 6.01 -21.24
N LEU A 389 24.86 6.34 -22.49
CA LEU A 389 24.05 5.48 -23.36
C LEU A 389 24.82 4.30 -23.93
N LYS A 390 26.15 4.41 -24.04
CA LYS A 390 27.00 3.32 -24.53
C LYS A 390 27.00 2.18 -23.51
N SER A 391 27.29 2.49 -22.25
CA SER A 391 27.35 1.50 -21.16
C SER A 391 25.98 1.20 -20.55
N GLY A 392 25.03 2.14 -20.58
CA GLY A 392 23.75 2.04 -19.86
C GLY A 392 23.87 2.26 -18.35
N ASN A 393 24.99 2.81 -17.87
CA ASN A 393 25.23 3.03 -16.44
C ASN A 393 24.95 4.48 -16.06
N VAL A 394 24.48 4.69 -14.84
CA VAL A 394 24.46 6.03 -14.22
C VAL A 394 25.91 6.44 -13.97
N ILE A 395 26.33 7.56 -14.57
CA ILE A 395 27.68 8.12 -14.44
C ILE A 395 27.75 9.32 -13.49
N ASP A 396 26.62 10.02 -13.30
CA ASP A 396 26.49 11.11 -12.33
C ASP A 396 25.17 11.01 -11.57
N ASP A 397 25.21 11.27 -10.26
CA ASP A 397 24.06 11.41 -9.34
C ASP A 397 24.17 12.75 -8.59
N ILE A 398 23.41 13.75 -9.03
CA ILE A 398 23.56 15.15 -8.61
C ILE A 398 22.40 15.59 -7.72
N SER A 399 22.71 16.26 -6.60
CA SER A 399 21.72 16.92 -5.73
C SER A 399 21.63 18.39 -6.07
N MET A 400 20.41 18.92 -6.24
CA MET A 400 20.17 20.35 -6.50
C MET A 400 20.11 21.21 -5.22
N GLU A 401 20.93 20.86 -4.21
CA GLU A 401 21.05 21.58 -2.93
C GLU A 401 19.71 22.04 -2.30
N GLN A 402 19.41 23.35 -2.32
CA GLN A 402 18.20 23.96 -1.77
C GLN A 402 16.92 23.61 -2.53
N VAL A 403 17.03 23.16 -3.79
CA VAL A 403 15.90 22.76 -4.62
C VAL A 403 15.51 21.31 -4.29
N GLY A 404 14.62 21.18 -3.29
CA GLY A 404 14.20 19.88 -2.76
C GLY A 404 13.38 19.03 -3.75
N GLN A 405 12.64 19.68 -4.66
CA GLN A 405 11.87 19.07 -5.73
C GLN A 405 12.12 19.84 -7.04
N PHE A 406 12.35 19.10 -8.13
CA PHE A 406 12.51 19.66 -9.47
C PHE A 406 12.07 18.66 -10.55
N SER A 407 11.71 19.17 -11.71
CA SER A 407 11.23 18.39 -12.87
C SER A 407 11.59 19.11 -14.17
N ASN A 408 11.12 18.59 -15.31
CA ASN A 408 11.21 19.23 -16.62
C ASN A 408 12.61 19.76 -16.98
N VAL A 409 13.59 18.86 -17.09
CA VAL A 409 14.98 19.21 -17.41
C VAL A 409 15.17 19.47 -18.91
N SER A 410 16.05 20.41 -19.27
CA SER A 410 16.50 20.66 -20.65
C SER A 410 17.98 21.01 -20.67
N TRP A 411 18.73 20.44 -21.63
CA TRP A 411 20.16 20.68 -21.79
C TRP A 411 20.44 21.91 -22.64
N SER A 412 21.41 22.71 -22.21
CA SER A 412 21.94 23.81 -23.02
C SER A 412 22.71 23.25 -24.22
N PRO A 413 22.63 23.91 -25.40
CA PRO A 413 23.41 23.54 -26.58
C PRO A 413 24.93 23.48 -26.34
N ASN A 414 25.43 24.17 -25.30
CA ASN A 414 26.85 24.17 -24.94
C ASN A 414 27.33 22.87 -24.25
N GLY A 415 26.42 21.98 -23.84
CA GLY A 415 26.76 20.72 -23.17
C GLY A 415 27.29 20.86 -21.73
N LYS A 416 27.16 22.04 -21.12
CA LYS A 416 27.70 22.36 -19.78
C LYS A 416 26.64 22.78 -18.78
N ASP A 417 25.48 23.22 -19.27
CA ASP A 417 24.38 23.70 -18.44
C ASP A 417 23.11 22.88 -18.70
N ILE A 418 22.28 22.79 -17.67
CA ILE A 418 20.88 22.38 -17.78
C ILE A 418 19.99 23.45 -17.15
N VAL A 419 18.79 23.62 -17.70
CA VAL A 419 17.70 24.34 -17.06
C VAL A 419 16.69 23.33 -16.56
N PHE A 420 16.05 23.64 -15.44
CA PHE A 420 14.99 22.83 -14.87
C PHE A 420 14.02 23.72 -14.10
N GLN A 421 12.82 23.20 -13.89
CA GLN A 421 11.86 23.79 -12.97
C GLN A 421 12.17 23.32 -11.55
N GLY A 422 12.23 24.23 -10.58
CA GLY A 422 12.46 23.93 -9.16
C GLY A 422 11.36 24.49 -8.26
N LEU A 423 10.90 23.69 -7.30
CA LEU A 423 9.95 24.09 -6.26
C LEU A 423 10.69 24.36 -4.94
N VAL A 424 10.78 25.64 -4.55
CA VAL A 424 11.47 26.08 -3.33
C VAL A 424 10.52 26.90 -2.47
N GLU A 425 10.34 26.51 -1.22
CA GLU A 425 9.43 27.19 -0.27
C GLU A 425 8.01 27.42 -0.86
N GLY A 426 7.56 26.47 -1.69
CA GLY A 426 6.27 26.48 -2.35
C GLY A 426 6.13 27.47 -3.52
N GLN A 427 7.25 27.90 -4.10
CA GLN A 427 7.31 28.70 -5.32
C GLN A 427 8.01 27.92 -6.44
N SER A 428 7.39 27.86 -7.62
CA SER A 428 7.93 27.16 -8.80
C SER A 428 8.61 28.13 -9.75
N ASP A 429 9.94 28.07 -9.79
CA ASP A 429 10.77 28.95 -10.63
C ASP A 429 11.71 28.13 -11.53
N LEU A 430 12.34 28.81 -12.50
CA LEU A 430 13.40 28.22 -13.32
C LEU A 430 14.77 28.34 -12.65
N TYR A 431 15.55 27.28 -12.73
CA TYR A 431 16.92 27.22 -12.23
C TYR A 431 17.83 26.64 -13.30
N SER A 432 19.10 27.03 -13.29
CA SER A 432 20.15 26.39 -14.06
C SER A 432 21.18 25.70 -13.16
N TYR A 433 21.75 24.61 -13.66
CA TYR A 433 22.89 23.92 -13.06
C TYR A 433 24.00 23.76 -14.08
N ASN A 434 25.21 24.15 -13.69
CA ASN A 434 26.41 24.02 -14.52
C ASN A 434 27.26 22.83 -14.06
N PHE A 435 27.56 21.89 -14.96
CA PHE A 435 28.30 20.66 -14.64
C PHE A 435 29.76 20.90 -14.25
N ASP A 436 30.41 21.91 -14.83
CA ASP A 436 31.83 22.22 -14.58
C ASP A 436 32.04 22.85 -13.19
N THR A 437 31.24 23.87 -12.88
CA THR A 437 31.35 24.65 -11.63
C THR A 437 30.53 24.08 -10.49
N LYS A 438 29.60 23.16 -10.78
CA LYS A 438 28.59 22.61 -9.85
C LYS A 438 27.68 23.68 -9.23
N LYS A 439 27.56 24.84 -9.88
CA LYS A 439 26.79 25.98 -9.38
C LYS A 439 25.34 25.88 -9.82
N ILE A 440 24.42 26.15 -8.89
CA ILE A 440 22.98 26.35 -9.15
C ILE A 440 22.68 27.84 -9.18
N THR A 441 21.94 28.30 -10.19
CA THR A 441 21.51 29.69 -10.33
C THR A 441 20.00 29.76 -10.50
N GLN A 442 19.32 30.54 -9.68
CA GLN A 442 17.90 30.84 -9.86
C GLN A 442 17.74 31.87 -10.99
N LEU A 443 16.92 31.55 -11.99
CA LEU A 443 16.71 32.35 -13.20
C LEU A 443 15.44 33.20 -13.12
N THR A 444 14.40 32.70 -12.46
CA THR A 444 13.15 33.44 -12.19
C THR A 444 12.84 33.42 -10.70
N ASN A 445 12.13 34.43 -10.21
CA ASN A 445 11.80 34.56 -8.78
C ASN A 445 10.61 35.51 -8.62
N ASP A 446 9.42 34.97 -8.83
CA ASP A 446 8.18 35.71 -8.66
C ASP A 446 7.10 34.81 -8.08
N LYS A 447 5.81 35.16 -8.18
CA LYS A 447 4.72 34.37 -7.59
C LYS A 447 4.08 33.39 -8.58
N PHE A 448 4.51 33.43 -9.84
CA PHE A 448 3.93 32.67 -10.92
C PHE A 448 4.60 31.30 -11.04
N SER A 449 3.90 30.34 -11.62
CA SER A 449 4.49 29.04 -11.90
C SER A 449 5.20 29.11 -13.23
N ASP A 450 6.52 28.92 -13.26
CA ASP A 450 7.27 28.75 -14.50
C ASP A 450 7.56 27.26 -14.76
N TYR A 451 7.11 26.74 -15.90
CA TYR A 451 6.97 25.30 -16.16
C TYR A 451 7.53 24.89 -17.53
N GLN A 452 8.05 23.66 -17.67
CA GLN A 452 8.52 23.08 -18.94
C GLN A 452 9.49 23.95 -19.76
N PRO A 453 10.67 24.31 -19.22
CA PRO A 453 11.65 25.10 -19.94
C PRO A 453 12.31 24.35 -21.10
N SER A 454 12.62 25.06 -22.19
CA SER A 454 13.41 24.56 -23.31
C SER A 454 14.38 25.64 -23.82
N TYR A 455 15.64 25.27 -24.03
CA TYR A 455 16.66 26.19 -24.55
C TYR A 455 16.45 26.49 -26.04
N SER A 456 16.74 27.73 -26.42
CA SER A 456 16.93 28.08 -27.84
C SER A 456 18.16 27.36 -28.41
N PRO A 457 18.18 27.04 -29.72
CA PRO A 457 19.34 26.38 -30.34
C PRO A 457 20.66 27.15 -30.22
N ASP A 458 20.59 28.48 -30.08
CA ASP A 458 21.76 29.34 -29.85
C ASP A 458 22.16 29.47 -28.37
N GLY A 459 21.38 28.89 -27.45
CA GLY A 459 21.62 28.89 -26.01
C GLY A 459 21.44 30.25 -25.32
N LYS A 460 20.87 31.26 -26.00
CA LYS A 460 20.70 32.61 -25.44
C LYS A 460 19.38 32.84 -24.73
N LYS A 461 18.38 32.00 -25.01
CA LYS A 461 17.00 32.17 -24.53
C LYS A 461 16.41 30.86 -24.04
N ILE A 462 15.36 30.98 -23.23
CA ILE A 462 14.59 29.85 -22.71
C ILE A 462 13.11 30.13 -22.94
N ILE A 463 12.41 29.26 -23.65
CA ILE A 463 10.95 29.26 -23.75
C ILE A 463 10.38 28.37 -22.67
N PHE A 464 9.28 28.79 -22.04
CA PHE A 464 8.61 28.03 -20.99
C PHE A 464 7.13 28.40 -20.94
N SER A 465 6.35 27.60 -20.22
CA SER A 465 4.95 27.88 -19.93
C SER A 465 4.83 28.59 -18.59
N SER A 466 4.01 29.65 -18.49
CA SER A 466 3.81 30.41 -17.26
C SER A 466 2.34 30.80 -17.03
N ASP A 467 1.93 30.86 -15.77
CA ASP A 467 0.61 31.36 -15.34
C ASP A 467 0.59 32.89 -15.08
N ARG A 468 1.67 33.59 -15.40
CA ARG A 468 1.87 35.04 -15.19
C ARG A 468 0.76 35.92 -15.73
N THR A 469 0.18 35.55 -16.87
CA THR A 469 -0.89 36.32 -17.51
C THR A 469 -2.29 36.00 -16.97
N THR A 470 -2.44 34.99 -16.11
CA THR A 470 -3.76 34.45 -15.72
C THR A 470 -3.95 34.35 -14.20
N TYR A 471 -2.90 34.17 -13.40
CA TYR A 471 -2.99 33.89 -11.95
C TYR A 471 -3.85 34.87 -11.14
N ASP A 472 -3.72 36.18 -11.38
CA ASP A 472 -4.57 37.20 -10.72
C ASP A 472 -5.69 37.76 -11.62
N GLN A 473 -5.81 37.27 -12.86
CA GLN A 473 -6.71 37.82 -13.87
C GLN A 473 -7.89 36.88 -14.18
N SER A 474 -7.77 35.58 -13.89
CA SER A 474 -8.82 34.60 -14.11
C SER A 474 -9.93 34.77 -13.07
N LEU A 475 -11.14 35.11 -13.51
CA LEU A 475 -12.33 35.08 -12.64
C LEU A 475 -12.73 33.64 -12.28
N GLU A 476 -12.30 32.68 -13.09
CA GLU A 476 -12.58 31.26 -12.91
C GLU A 476 -11.61 30.62 -11.91
N GLN A 477 -11.96 29.42 -11.43
CA GLN A 477 -11.10 28.61 -10.58
C GLN A 477 -9.79 28.26 -11.29
N ASP A 478 -9.87 28.01 -12.59
CA ASP A 478 -8.76 27.57 -13.42
C ASP A 478 -7.72 28.69 -13.61
N ILE A 479 -6.45 28.29 -13.64
CA ILE A 479 -5.29 29.15 -13.87
C ILE A 479 -4.53 28.60 -15.11
N PRO A 480 -4.96 28.99 -16.32
CA PRO A 480 -4.39 28.45 -17.55
C PRO A 480 -2.99 28.99 -17.83
N PHE A 481 -2.16 28.19 -18.50
CA PHE A 481 -0.79 28.56 -18.87
C PHE A 481 -0.70 29.23 -20.24
N ASN A 482 0.09 30.30 -20.32
CA ASN A 482 0.56 30.86 -21.58
C ASN A 482 2.06 30.62 -21.79
N LEU A 483 2.61 31.04 -22.92
CA LEU A 483 4.05 30.92 -23.20
C LEU A 483 4.79 32.19 -22.77
N ALA A 484 6.02 32.03 -22.31
CA ALA A 484 6.92 33.13 -21.95
C ALA A 484 8.37 32.80 -22.34
N GLU A 485 9.11 33.81 -22.77
CA GLU A 485 10.51 33.69 -23.18
C GLU A 485 11.43 34.49 -22.23
N LEU A 486 12.44 33.84 -21.68
CA LEU A 486 13.48 34.45 -20.85
C LEU A 486 14.74 34.69 -21.68
N ASP A 487 15.21 35.93 -21.70
CA ASP A 487 16.53 36.30 -22.24
C ASP A 487 17.61 36.13 -21.15
N LEU A 488 18.58 35.24 -21.38
CA LEU A 488 19.58 34.89 -20.35
C LEU A 488 20.63 35.98 -20.12
N ALA A 489 20.82 36.91 -21.07
CA ALA A 489 21.79 37.99 -20.94
C ALA A 489 21.24 39.13 -20.09
N THR A 490 19.95 39.43 -20.23
CA THR A 490 19.28 40.55 -19.54
C THR A 490 18.45 40.12 -18.33
N GLY A 491 18.08 38.84 -18.23
CA GLY A 491 17.13 38.34 -17.24
C GLY A 491 15.68 38.78 -17.51
N LYS A 492 15.39 39.36 -18.68
CA LYS A 492 14.06 39.85 -19.01
C LYS A 492 13.15 38.71 -19.48
N VAL A 493 11.98 38.59 -18.86
CA VAL A 493 10.89 37.70 -19.29
C VAL A 493 9.92 38.47 -20.19
N THR A 494 9.54 37.87 -21.33
CA THR A 494 8.57 38.41 -22.29
C THR A 494 7.42 37.43 -22.50
N ASP A 495 6.20 37.84 -22.20
CA ASP A 495 5.00 37.02 -22.38
C ASP A 495 4.57 36.94 -23.86
N ILE A 496 4.28 35.74 -24.34
CA ILE A 496 3.72 35.46 -25.66
C ILE A 496 2.23 35.16 -25.47
N LYS A 497 1.37 36.17 -25.65
CA LYS A 497 -0.06 36.06 -25.36
C LYS A 497 -0.81 35.36 -26.49
N ILE A 498 -0.97 34.05 -26.37
CA ILE A 498 -1.74 33.23 -27.31
C ILE A 498 -2.81 32.42 -26.57
N PHE A 499 -3.98 32.25 -27.21
CA PHE A 499 -5.10 31.45 -26.71
C PHE A 499 -5.40 31.67 -25.22
N ASN A 500 -5.54 32.93 -24.79
CA ASN A 500 -5.79 33.27 -23.39
C ASN A 500 -7.02 32.49 -22.88
N GLY A 501 -6.88 31.81 -21.74
CA GLY A 501 -7.91 30.92 -21.19
C GLY A 501 -7.69 29.43 -21.50
N ALA A 502 -6.73 29.10 -22.36
CA ALA A 502 -6.30 27.74 -22.68
C ALA A 502 -4.91 27.42 -22.09
N ASN A 503 -4.64 26.13 -21.90
CA ASN A 503 -3.35 25.62 -21.45
C ASN A 503 -2.41 25.43 -22.65
N ASN A 504 -1.43 26.32 -22.78
CA ASN A 504 -0.35 26.25 -23.76
C ASN A 504 0.91 25.68 -23.07
N LEU A 505 1.21 24.40 -23.31
CA LEU A 505 2.24 23.65 -22.58
C LEU A 505 3.25 22.97 -23.52
N ASN A 506 4.31 22.46 -22.92
CA ASN A 506 5.42 21.72 -23.53
C ASN A 506 6.06 22.45 -24.73
N PRO A 507 6.44 23.75 -24.61
CA PRO A 507 7.05 24.47 -25.71
C PRO A 507 8.45 23.92 -26.05
N GLN A 508 8.78 23.85 -27.34
CA GLN A 508 10.07 23.40 -27.87
C GLN A 508 10.44 24.23 -29.10
N TYR A 509 11.69 24.66 -29.21
CA TYR A 509 12.16 25.37 -30.41
C TYR A 509 12.31 24.42 -31.61
N SER A 510 12.14 24.95 -32.82
CA SER A 510 12.61 24.32 -34.04
C SER A 510 14.15 24.28 -34.09
N ALA A 511 14.71 23.39 -34.91
CA ALA A 511 16.15 23.25 -35.08
C ALA A 511 16.86 24.56 -35.49
N ASP A 512 16.17 25.41 -36.27
CA ASP A 512 16.66 26.72 -36.73
C ASP A 512 16.35 27.89 -35.77
N GLY A 513 15.63 27.62 -34.67
CA GLY A 513 15.25 28.61 -33.66
C GLY A 513 14.23 29.65 -34.12
N LYS A 514 13.61 29.52 -35.29
CA LYS A 514 12.64 30.50 -35.82
C LYS A 514 11.20 30.23 -35.39
N GLN A 515 10.92 29.00 -34.96
CA GLN A 515 9.58 28.53 -34.64
C GLN A 515 9.56 27.87 -33.25
N ILE A 516 8.39 27.90 -32.63
CA ILE A 516 8.11 27.25 -31.34
C ILE A 516 6.95 26.28 -31.54
N TYR A 517 7.20 25.00 -31.28
CA TYR A 517 6.18 23.96 -31.23
C TYR A 517 5.63 23.86 -29.80
N PHE A 518 4.33 23.72 -29.64
CA PHE A 518 3.70 23.60 -28.32
C PHE A 518 2.37 22.84 -28.42
N LEU A 519 1.88 22.37 -27.28
CA LEU A 519 0.59 21.70 -27.17
C LEU A 519 -0.44 22.66 -26.57
N SER A 520 -1.61 22.77 -27.19
CA SER A 520 -2.70 23.59 -26.68
C SER A 520 -4.02 22.82 -26.62
N ASN A 521 -4.86 23.18 -25.65
CA ASN A 521 -6.23 22.67 -25.50
C ASN A 521 -7.30 23.69 -25.97
N ARG A 522 -6.88 24.70 -26.73
CA ARG A 522 -7.69 25.90 -27.07
C ARG A 522 -9.04 25.62 -27.75
N ASP A 523 -9.20 24.48 -28.43
CA ASP A 523 -10.43 24.04 -29.09
C ASP A 523 -11.12 22.87 -28.35
N GLY A 524 -10.73 22.61 -27.10
CA GLY A 524 -11.19 21.47 -26.30
C GLY A 524 -10.53 20.14 -26.65
N PHE A 525 -9.69 20.12 -27.69
CA PHE A 525 -8.83 19.00 -28.06
C PHE A 525 -7.38 19.34 -27.75
N ARG A 526 -6.59 18.32 -27.43
CA ARG A 526 -5.16 18.50 -27.16
C ARG A 526 -4.36 18.33 -28.45
N ASN A 527 -4.04 19.44 -29.12
CA ASN A 527 -3.41 19.47 -30.43
C ASN A 527 -2.00 20.10 -30.41
N LEU A 528 -1.21 19.79 -31.45
CA LEU A 528 0.08 20.40 -31.73
C LEU A 528 -0.11 21.70 -32.51
N TYR A 529 0.58 22.74 -32.07
CA TYR A 529 0.62 24.05 -32.69
C TYR A 529 2.06 24.50 -32.94
N ARG A 530 2.20 25.45 -33.86
CA ARG A 530 3.47 26.06 -34.24
C ARG A 530 3.32 27.57 -34.25
N TYR A 531 4.21 28.28 -33.56
CA TYR A 531 4.29 29.73 -33.50
C TYR A 531 5.56 30.21 -34.23
N THR A 532 5.41 31.13 -35.18
CA THR A 532 6.54 31.74 -35.89
C THR A 532 6.94 33.04 -35.20
N ILE A 533 8.16 33.10 -34.67
CA ILE A 533 8.61 34.19 -33.79
C ILE A 533 8.63 35.55 -34.51
N ALA A 534 9.09 35.58 -35.77
CA ALA A 534 9.26 36.83 -36.51
C ALA A 534 7.94 37.50 -36.93
N SER A 535 6.91 36.70 -37.25
CA SER A 535 5.62 37.21 -37.76
C SER A 535 4.51 37.18 -36.72
N GLY A 536 4.67 36.43 -35.62
CA GLY A 536 3.60 36.15 -34.66
C GLY A 536 2.53 35.20 -35.19
N GLN A 537 2.73 34.57 -36.34
CA GLN A 537 1.75 33.65 -36.95
C GLN A 537 1.66 32.34 -36.17
N ILE A 538 0.42 31.87 -35.94
CA ILE A 538 0.14 30.58 -35.29
C ILE A 538 -0.51 29.63 -36.28
N GLU A 539 -0.05 28.38 -36.27
CA GLU A 539 -0.57 27.31 -37.12
C GLU A 539 -0.92 26.08 -36.27
N GLN A 540 -2.11 25.52 -36.50
CA GLN A 540 -2.53 24.25 -35.96
C GLN A 540 -2.00 23.12 -36.85
N MET A 541 -1.18 22.23 -36.28
CA MET A 541 -0.50 21.17 -37.00
C MET A 541 -1.28 19.84 -36.97
N THR A 542 -2.09 19.63 -35.92
CA THR A 542 -2.93 18.43 -35.77
C THR A 542 -4.37 18.79 -35.43
N ASN A 543 -5.27 17.86 -35.72
CA ASN A 543 -6.69 17.99 -35.42
C ASN A 543 -7.28 16.64 -34.98
N LEU A 544 -6.78 16.12 -33.85
CA LEU A 544 -7.06 14.75 -33.39
C LEU A 544 -8.31 14.68 -32.51
N PHE A 545 -9.19 13.69 -32.74
CA PHE A 545 -10.44 13.55 -31.99
C PHE A 545 -10.24 13.26 -30.49
N THR A 546 -9.21 12.51 -30.11
CA THR A 546 -8.81 12.36 -28.70
C THR A 546 -7.82 13.47 -28.34
N GLY A 547 -6.52 13.25 -28.58
CA GLY A 547 -5.47 14.25 -28.38
C GLY A 547 -4.07 13.67 -28.17
N ILE A 548 -3.08 14.56 -28.18
CA ILE A 548 -1.68 14.31 -27.80
C ILE A 548 -1.57 14.50 -26.28
N SER A 549 -1.20 13.47 -25.53
CA SER A 549 -1.18 13.57 -24.05
C SER A 549 -0.20 12.62 -23.38
N GLY A 550 0.24 13.01 -22.17
CA GLY A 550 0.86 12.12 -21.19
C GLY A 550 -0.14 11.64 -20.13
N ILE A 551 0.36 11.32 -18.93
CA ILE A 551 -0.44 10.79 -17.81
C ILE A 551 -1.39 11.85 -17.23
N THR A 552 -0.95 13.10 -17.23
CA THR A 552 -1.74 14.29 -16.92
C THR A 552 -1.70 15.25 -18.11
N GLU A 553 -2.50 16.32 -18.08
CA GLU A 553 -2.39 17.40 -19.08
C GLU A 553 -1.02 18.11 -19.02
N TYR A 554 -0.40 18.15 -17.85
CA TYR A 554 0.89 18.79 -17.57
C TYR A 554 2.09 17.89 -17.92
N SER A 555 1.88 16.58 -18.04
CA SER A 555 2.92 15.64 -18.48
C SER A 555 3.47 16.02 -19.86
N PRO A 556 4.82 16.02 -20.04
CA PRO A 556 5.41 16.15 -21.37
C PRO A 556 4.91 15.06 -22.33
N ALA A 557 4.57 15.47 -23.54
CA ALA A 557 4.00 14.60 -24.58
C ALA A 557 4.56 14.90 -25.99
N LEU A 558 5.51 15.83 -26.10
CA LEU A 558 6.11 16.31 -27.35
C LEU A 558 7.63 16.47 -27.20
N SER A 559 8.37 16.07 -28.23
CA SER A 559 9.81 16.30 -28.37
C SER A 559 10.17 16.55 -29.84
N ILE A 560 11.10 17.47 -30.08
CA ILE A 560 11.57 17.87 -31.41
C ILE A 560 13.07 17.55 -31.55
N SER A 561 13.50 17.01 -32.70
CA SER A 561 14.93 16.78 -33.01
C SER A 561 15.55 17.93 -33.81
N ASN A 562 16.88 17.95 -33.95
CA ASN A 562 17.57 18.91 -34.83
C ASN A 562 17.38 18.61 -36.33
N HIS A 563 16.65 17.54 -36.67
CA HIS A 563 16.37 17.08 -38.03
C HIS A 563 14.86 17.11 -38.32
N ASP A 564 14.13 17.98 -37.61
CA ASP A 564 12.69 18.20 -37.75
C ASP A 564 11.84 16.93 -37.54
N ASP A 565 12.31 15.99 -36.73
CA ASP A 565 11.47 14.89 -36.22
C ASP A 565 10.57 15.43 -35.11
N VAL A 566 9.28 15.24 -35.26
CA VAL A 566 8.23 15.59 -34.30
C VAL A 566 7.75 14.29 -33.66
N VAL A 567 8.19 14.03 -32.44
CA VAL A 567 7.85 12.82 -31.69
C VAL A 567 6.84 13.16 -30.61
N TYR A 568 5.71 12.44 -30.58
CA TYR A 568 4.63 12.75 -29.65
C TYR A 568 3.84 11.52 -29.19
N SER A 569 3.23 11.59 -28.00
CA SER A 569 2.38 10.52 -27.46
C SER A 569 0.90 10.75 -27.74
N TYR A 570 0.23 9.75 -28.29
CA TYR A 570 -1.18 9.77 -28.67
C TYR A 570 -1.99 8.83 -27.79
N TYR A 571 -3.13 9.31 -27.28
CA TYR A 571 -4.04 8.53 -26.44
C TYR A 571 -5.21 7.95 -27.25
N ARG A 572 -5.39 6.62 -27.22
CA ARG A 572 -6.53 5.93 -27.82
C ARG A 572 -6.76 4.56 -27.20
N ALA A 573 -8.03 4.17 -27.06
CA ALA A 573 -8.47 2.89 -26.52
C ALA A 573 -7.88 2.61 -25.14
N GLN A 574 -7.88 3.64 -24.28
CA GLN A 574 -7.29 3.63 -22.94
C GLN A 574 -5.79 3.27 -22.90
N LYS A 575 -5.07 3.54 -23.99
CA LYS A 575 -3.65 3.23 -24.17
C LYS A 575 -2.91 4.42 -24.77
N TYR A 576 -1.60 4.45 -24.53
CA TYR A 576 -0.71 5.44 -25.12
C TYR A 576 0.18 4.81 -26.19
N SER A 577 0.50 5.59 -27.21
CA SER A 577 1.44 5.18 -28.27
C SER A 577 2.28 6.35 -28.73
N ILE A 578 3.55 6.11 -29.03
CA ILE A 578 4.48 7.13 -29.53
C ILE A 578 4.48 7.10 -31.05
N TYR A 579 4.36 8.28 -31.66
CA TYR A 579 4.46 8.51 -33.09
C TYR A 579 5.68 9.40 -33.40
N ASN A 580 6.27 9.20 -34.57
CA ASN A 580 7.29 10.07 -35.13
C ASN A 580 6.89 10.49 -36.54
N ALA A 581 6.83 11.80 -36.79
CA ALA A 581 6.53 12.41 -38.08
C ALA A 581 7.60 13.45 -38.42
N LYS A 582 7.84 13.73 -39.69
CA LYS A 582 8.59 14.93 -40.07
C LYS A 582 7.70 16.16 -39.95
N ALA A 583 8.30 17.31 -39.62
CA ALA A 583 7.58 18.59 -39.60
C ALA A 583 6.85 18.89 -40.93
N SER A 584 7.40 18.42 -42.06
CA SER A 584 6.81 18.53 -43.39
C SER A 584 5.59 17.62 -43.63
N ASP A 585 5.35 16.62 -42.80
CA ASP A 585 4.25 15.65 -42.96
C ASP A 585 2.89 16.23 -42.50
N PHE A 586 2.94 17.33 -41.75
CA PHE A 586 1.75 18.02 -41.24
C PHE A 586 1.19 19.00 -42.26
N THR A 587 -0.12 19.22 -42.20
CA THR A 587 -0.83 20.17 -43.06
C THR A 587 -1.31 21.33 -42.17
N PRO A 588 -0.51 22.39 -42.00
CA PRO A 588 -0.81 23.47 -41.06
C PRO A 588 -2.04 24.26 -41.48
N VAL A 589 -2.85 24.67 -40.49
CA VAL A 589 -3.95 25.62 -40.67
C VAL A 589 -3.67 26.86 -39.83
N VAL A 590 -3.68 28.05 -40.44
CA VAL A 590 -3.47 29.30 -39.73
C VAL A 590 -4.66 29.60 -38.82
N VAL A 591 -4.38 29.95 -37.56
CA VAL A 591 -5.39 30.23 -36.53
C VAL A 591 -5.11 31.56 -35.83
N GLN A 592 -6.16 32.22 -35.34
CA GLN A 592 -6.03 33.53 -34.71
C GLN A 592 -5.67 33.43 -33.22
N PRO A 593 -4.78 34.28 -32.68
CA PRO A 593 -4.35 34.20 -31.27
C PRO A 593 -5.47 34.26 -30.23
N GLY A 594 -6.61 34.91 -30.52
CA GLY A 594 -7.76 35.03 -29.62
C GLY A 594 -8.81 33.95 -29.77
N GLU A 595 -8.63 32.98 -30.68
CA GLU A 595 -9.66 32.00 -31.02
C GLU A 595 -9.63 30.83 -30.03
N VAL A 596 -10.56 30.81 -29.07
CA VAL A 596 -10.69 29.77 -28.04
C VAL A 596 -12.13 29.24 -28.03
N ASN A 597 -12.29 27.91 -28.00
CA ASN A 597 -13.58 27.23 -28.00
C ASN A 597 -13.52 25.90 -27.23
N PHE A 598 -14.05 25.85 -26.02
CA PHE A 598 -14.04 24.65 -25.18
C PHE A 598 -15.22 23.70 -25.38
N ALA A 599 -16.03 23.85 -26.44
CA ALA A 599 -17.21 23.01 -26.64
C ALA A 599 -16.87 21.50 -26.66
N ALA A 600 -15.76 21.10 -27.28
CA ALA A 600 -15.32 19.71 -27.28
C ALA A 600 -14.66 19.27 -25.96
N GLY A 601 -14.19 20.23 -25.17
CA GLY A 601 -13.57 20.03 -23.84
C GLY A 601 -14.56 20.16 -22.68
N THR A 602 -15.86 20.24 -22.98
CA THR A 602 -16.92 20.29 -21.97
C THR A 602 -17.47 18.87 -21.73
N LEU A 603 -17.69 18.53 -20.47
CA LEU A 603 -18.25 17.26 -20.05
C LEU A 603 -19.77 17.19 -20.33
N PRO A 604 -20.29 16.00 -20.65
CA PRO A 604 -21.69 15.86 -21.06
C PRO A 604 -22.66 16.07 -19.88
N PRO A 605 -23.91 16.49 -20.17
CA PRO A 605 -24.42 17.02 -21.44
C PRO A 605 -24.04 18.50 -21.66
N ASN A 606 -23.99 18.94 -22.92
CA ASN A 606 -23.65 20.32 -23.31
C ASN A 606 -24.55 21.43 -22.74
N ARG A 607 -25.77 21.10 -22.30
CA ARG A 607 -26.71 22.06 -21.73
C ARG A 607 -27.13 21.62 -20.34
N SER A 608 -27.03 22.54 -19.39
CA SER A 608 -27.59 22.38 -18.05
C SER A 608 -29.09 22.73 -18.09
N VAL A 609 -29.95 21.83 -17.63
CA VAL A 609 -31.40 22.05 -17.55
C VAL A 609 -31.82 22.48 -16.14
N GLY A 610 -31.07 22.05 -15.12
CA GLY A 610 -31.30 22.39 -13.72
C GLY A 610 -30.43 23.55 -13.20
N VAL A 611 -30.51 23.80 -11.90
CA VAL A 611 -29.64 24.78 -11.20
C VAL A 611 -28.19 24.36 -11.33
N ASP A 612 -27.37 25.21 -11.97
CA ASP A 612 -25.94 25.01 -12.21
C ASP A 612 -25.11 25.83 -11.21
N LEU A 613 -25.22 25.45 -9.92
CA LEU A 613 -24.57 26.16 -8.81
C LEU A 613 -23.05 25.99 -8.86
N ILE A 614 -22.58 24.78 -9.15
CA ILE A 614 -21.16 24.42 -9.11
C ILE A 614 -20.40 25.19 -10.19
N ASN A 615 -20.82 25.12 -11.46
CA ASN A 615 -20.09 25.84 -12.51
C ASN A 615 -20.26 27.35 -12.38
N SER A 616 -21.40 27.85 -11.89
CA SER A 616 -21.55 29.28 -11.58
C SER A 616 -20.56 29.74 -10.52
N ASN A 617 -20.34 28.93 -9.48
CA ASN A 617 -19.37 29.22 -8.42
C ASN A 617 -17.93 29.18 -8.93
N LEU A 618 -17.58 28.14 -9.68
CA LEU A 618 -16.23 27.97 -10.23
C LEU A 618 -15.90 29.04 -11.27
N ASN A 619 -16.86 29.48 -12.08
CA ASN A 619 -16.63 30.54 -13.07
C ASN A 619 -16.51 31.95 -12.45
N ASN A 620 -16.93 32.11 -11.19
CA ASN A 620 -16.87 33.37 -10.45
C ASN A 620 -15.99 33.22 -9.19
N PHE A 621 -15.02 32.32 -9.22
CA PHE A 621 -14.16 31.96 -8.10
C PHE A 621 -13.54 33.17 -7.39
N LEU A 622 -12.95 34.11 -8.16
CA LEU A 622 -12.35 35.32 -7.58
C LEU A 622 -13.34 36.43 -7.21
N ALA A 623 -14.63 36.30 -7.59
CA ALA A 623 -15.66 37.26 -7.19
C ALA A 623 -16.02 37.14 -5.69
N TYR A 624 -15.76 35.97 -5.09
CA TYR A 624 -15.97 35.73 -3.68
C TYR A 624 -14.91 36.42 -2.82
N ARG A 625 -15.37 37.07 -1.74
CA ARG A 625 -14.49 37.85 -0.86
C ARG A 625 -13.54 36.94 -0.08
N LYS A 626 -12.24 37.02 -0.39
CA LYS A 626 -11.18 36.44 0.45
C LYS A 626 -11.23 37.01 1.86
N ILE A 627 -10.96 36.19 2.87
CA ILE A 627 -10.87 36.67 4.25
C ILE A 627 -9.75 37.73 4.36
N PRO A 628 -9.92 38.76 5.20
CA PRO A 628 -8.86 39.71 5.51
C PRO A 628 -7.60 39.00 6.03
N THR A 629 -6.41 39.48 5.66
CA THR A 629 -5.14 38.83 6.04
C THR A 629 -4.91 38.78 7.55
N ASP A 630 -5.46 39.74 8.30
CA ASP A 630 -5.47 39.80 9.77
C ASP A 630 -6.40 38.75 10.42
N SER A 631 -7.30 38.13 9.65
CA SER A 631 -8.07 36.96 10.10
C SER A 631 -7.21 35.68 10.17
N VAL A 632 -6.03 35.67 9.54
CA VAL A 632 -5.07 34.56 9.60
C VAL A 632 -4.15 34.78 10.80
N LYS A 633 -4.43 34.11 11.92
CA LYS A 633 -3.75 34.33 13.20
C LYS A 633 -2.73 33.24 13.49
N ALA A 634 -1.49 33.62 13.79
CA ALA A 634 -0.51 32.68 14.31
C ALA A 634 -0.90 32.21 15.72
N ILE A 635 -0.92 30.91 15.95
CA ILE A 635 -1.15 30.32 17.28
C ILE A 635 -0.02 29.34 17.62
N PRO A 636 0.29 29.12 18.92
CA PRO A 636 1.31 28.15 19.30
C PRO A 636 0.86 26.73 18.94
N PHE A 637 1.78 25.93 18.43
CA PHE A 637 1.57 24.50 18.19
C PHE A 637 1.27 23.77 19.51
N ARG A 638 0.22 22.93 19.51
CA ARG A 638 -0.14 22.07 20.65
C ARG A 638 -0.41 20.64 20.18
N SER A 639 0.20 19.67 20.85
CA SER A 639 -0.04 18.24 20.60
C SER A 639 -1.42 17.83 21.12
N LYS A 640 -2.42 17.77 20.25
CA LYS A 640 -3.77 17.31 20.57
C LYS A 640 -3.93 15.86 20.10
N PHE A 641 -4.01 14.89 21.03
CA PHE A 641 -4.24 13.49 20.68
C PHE A 641 -5.69 13.26 20.26
N LYS A 642 -5.88 12.52 19.17
CA LYS A 642 -7.18 12.01 18.72
C LYS A 642 -7.02 10.56 18.28
N LEU A 643 -8.14 9.84 18.26
CA LEU A 643 -8.21 8.48 17.71
C LEU A 643 -7.88 8.51 16.22
N ASP A 644 -6.88 7.72 15.80
CA ASP A 644 -6.57 7.45 14.39
C ASP A 644 -7.35 6.26 13.88
N TYR A 645 -7.52 5.25 14.73
CA TYR A 645 -7.98 3.94 14.30
C TYR A 645 -8.48 3.12 15.49
N LEU A 646 -9.57 2.36 15.30
CA LEU A 646 -10.12 1.42 16.28
C LEU A 646 -10.52 0.12 15.58
N ALA A 647 -10.01 -1.00 16.08
CA ALA A 647 -10.23 -2.35 15.57
C ALA A 647 -10.86 -3.25 16.63
N GLY A 648 -11.71 -4.18 16.19
CA GLY A 648 -11.86 -5.45 16.89
C GLY A 648 -10.70 -6.39 16.56
N SER A 649 -10.23 -7.19 17.51
CA SER A 649 -9.19 -8.21 17.32
C SER A 649 -9.73 -9.51 16.70
N GLY A 650 -10.92 -9.46 16.08
CA GLY A 650 -11.70 -10.64 15.67
C GLY A 650 -12.35 -11.36 16.86
N ILE A 651 -13.30 -12.24 16.54
CA ILE A 651 -13.88 -13.19 17.50
C ILE A 651 -13.33 -14.58 17.15
N GLY A 652 -12.44 -15.11 17.99
CA GLY A 652 -11.90 -16.46 17.83
C GLY A 652 -12.73 -17.47 18.60
N VAL A 653 -13.40 -18.39 17.90
CA VAL A 653 -14.10 -19.53 18.53
C VAL A 653 -13.26 -20.79 18.34
N GLY A 654 -12.74 -21.36 19.42
CA GLY A 654 -11.98 -22.60 19.39
C GLY A 654 -12.75 -23.72 20.07
N VAL A 655 -12.84 -24.90 19.44
CA VAL A 655 -13.38 -26.11 20.08
C VAL A 655 -12.26 -27.13 20.19
N SER A 656 -11.94 -27.57 21.40
CA SER A 656 -10.91 -28.57 21.66
C SER A 656 -11.46 -29.63 22.62
N ASN A 657 -11.08 -30.89 22.39
CA ASN A 657 -11.34 -31.99 23.34
C ASN A 657 -10.68 -31.73 24.70
N PHE A 658 -9.63 -30.90 24.75
CA PHE A 658 -8.91 -30.54 25.98
C PHE A 658 -9.32 -29.19 26.59
N TYR A 659 -9.83 -28.24 25.80
CA TYR A 659 -10.09 -26.86 26.27
C TYR A 659 -11.57 -26.44 26.22
N GLY A 660 -12.47 -27.32 25.76
CA GLY A 660 -13.87 -26.99 25.53
C GLY A 660 -14.07 -25.95 24.42
N THR A 661 -15.23 -25.28 24.42
CA THR A 661 -15.52 -24.15 23.54
C THR A 661 -14.94 -22.86 24.15
N SER A 662 -13.98 -22.25 23.47
CA SER A 662 -13.36 -20.96 23.83
C SER A 662 -13.89 -19.85 22.92
N LEU A 663 -14.07 -18.66 23.49
CA LEU A 663 -14.44 -17.44 22.78
C LEU A 663 -13.42 -16.36 23.17
N SER A 664 -12.60 -15.96 22.21
CA SER A 664 -11.64 -14.87 22.33
C SER A 664 -12.13 -13.65 21.56
N SER A 665 -12.01 -12.47 22.16
CA SER A 665 -12.30 -11.20 21.50
C SER A 665 -11.41 -10.11 22.09
N GLY A 666 -11.14 -9.06 21.33
CA GLY A 666 -10.38 -7.92 21.82
C GLY A 666 -10.64 -6.65 21.03
N ILE A 667 -10.11 -5.54 21.52
CA ILE A 667 -10.11 -4.24 20.88
C ILE A 667 -8.69 -3.70 20.79
N GLN A 668 -8.39 -2.98 19.72
CA GLN A 668 -7.12 -2.30 19.53
C GLN A 668 -7.40 -0.88 19.05
N GLY A 669 -6.76 0.11 19.67
CA GLY A 669 -6.90 1.52 19.32
C GLY A 669 -5.53 2.16 19.11
N VAL A 670 -5.44 3.03 18.10
CA VAL A 670 -4.29 3.90 17.86
C VAL A 670 -4.75 5.34 18.03
N PHE A 671 -4.00 6.09 18.84
CA PHE A 671 -4.23 7.50 19.09
C PHE A 671 -2.97 8.27 18.75
N SER A 672 -3.08 9.39 18.06
CA SER A 672 -1.91 10.24 17.83
C SER A 672 -2.24 11.72 17.78
N ASP A 673 -1.19 12.53 17.87
CA ASP A 673 -1.30 13.97 17.65
C ASP A 673 -1.67 14.31 16.19
N ILE A 674 -1.99 15.58 15.93
CA ILE A 674 -2.41 16.03 14.59
C ILE A 674 -1.31 15.84 13.54
N LEU A 675 -0.04 15.69 13.91
CA LEU A 675 1.05 15.40 12.98
C LEU A 675 1.40 13.90 12.87
N GLY A 676 0.82 13.03 13.72
CA GLY A 676 1.17 11.61 13.82
C GLY A 676 2.56 11.33 14.40
N ARG A 677 3.22 12.33 14.99
CA ARG A 677 4.59 12.22 15.55
C ARG A 677 4.62 11.55 16.90
N ASN A 678 3.50 11.57 17.62
CA ASN A 678 3.35 10.98 18.92
C ASN A 678 2.16 10.03 18.87
N GLN A 679 2.38 8.73 19.04
CA GLN A 679 1.36 7.69 18.91
C GLN A 679 1.23 6.90 20.21
N ILE A 680 0.01 6.46 20.53
CA ILE A 680 -0.32 5.53 21.60
C ILE A 680 -1.08 4.38 20.97
N PHE A 681 -0.50 3.19 21.05
CA PHE A 681 -1.13 1.93 20.70
C PHE A 681 -1.68 1.32 21.97
N ALA A 682 -2.98 1.02 22.01
CA ALA A 682 -3.63 0.36 23.13
C ALA A 682 -4.35 -0.89 22.62
N ALA A 683 -4.17 -2.02 23.29
CA ALA A 683 -4.84 -3.27 22.99
C ALA A 683 -5.41 -3.86 24.29
N ALA A 684 -6.59 -4.45 24.21
CA ALA A 684 -7.20 -5.21 25.28
C ALA A 684 -7.93 -6.42 24.70
N SER A 685 -7.80 -7.59 25.31
CA SER A 685 -8.45 -8.82 24.86
C SER A 685 -8.90 -9.65 26.03
N VAL A 686 -9.96 -10.45 25.85
CA VAL A 686 -10.45 -11.43 26.82
C VAL A 686 -10.66 -12.76 26.12
N ASN A 687 -10.19 -13.85 26.72
CA ASN A 687 -10.35 -15.20 26.18
C ASN A 687 -11.11 -16.12 27.15
N GLY A 688 -12.44 -16.14 27.06
CA GLY A 688 -13.30 -16.98 27.90
C GLY A 688 -13.53 -16.44 29.31
N GLN A 689 -12.53 -16.47 30.19
CA GLN A 689 -12.66 -16.01 31.59
C GLN A 689 -12.01 -14.65 31.82
N ILE A 690 -12.43 -13.94 32.88
CA ILE A 690 -11.85 -12.62 33.23
C ILE A 690 -10.35 -12.71 33.56
N TYR A 691 -9.88 -13.85 34.07
CA TYR A 691 -8.45 -14.06 34.31
C TYR A 691 -7.65 -14.13 33.01
N ASP A 692 -8.28 -14.47 31.89
CA ASP A 692 -7.67 -14.56 30.57
C ASP A 692 -7.73 -13.22 29.82
N SER A 693 -7.82 -12.12 30.58
CA SER A 693 -7.80 -10.77 30.03
C SER A 693 -6.36 -10.30 29.86
N GLY A 694 -6.01 -9.87 28.65
CA GLY A 694 -4.73 -9.25 28.34
C GLY A 694 -4.91 -7.78 27.99
N ALA A 695 -3.91 -6.96 28.29
CA ALA A 695 -3.87 -5.56 27.86
C ALA A 695 -2.43 -5.12 27.57
N ALA A 696 -2.27 -4.24 26.60
CA ALA A 696 -0.98 -3.64 26.28
C ALA A 696 -1.17 -2.17 25.89
N VAL A 697 -0.28 -1.31 26.36
CA VAL A 697 -0.21 0.10 25.96
C VAL A 697 1.21 0.42 25.59
N THR A 698 1.42 0.99 24.41
CA THR A 698 2.74 1.40 23.90
C THR A 698 2.67 2.82 23.37
N TYR A 699 3.51 3.69 23.90
CA TYR A 699 3.75 5.03 23.38
C TYR A 699 4.93 5.01 22.41
N VAL A 700 4.79 5.65 21.25
CA VAL A 700 5.85 5.79 20.24
C VAL A 700 6.03 7.26 19.88
N ASN A 701 7.25 7.76 20.04
CA ASN A 701 7.70 9.05 19.56
C ASN A 701 8.46 8.92 18.25
N GLN A 702 8.07 9.71 17.26
CA GLN A 702 8.58 9.69 15.90
C GLN A 702 8.95 11.10 15.41
N THR A 703 9.26 12.01 16.33
CA THR A 703 9.54 13.42 16.01
C THR A 703 10.79 13.63 15.16
N GLY A 704 11.79 12.74 15.31
CA GLY A 704 13.03 12.76 14.55
C GLY A 704 13.24 11.47 13.75
N ARG A 705 14.48 11.22 13.33
CA ARG A 705 14.80 10.00 12.57
C ARG A 705 14.72 8.73 13.41
N TRP A 706 15.02 8.83 14.70
CA TRP A 706 14.81 7.75 15.67
C TRP A 706 13.30 7.61 15.97
N ASN A 707 12.81 6.37 15.92
CA ASN A 707 11.55 6.00 16.55
C ASN A 707 11.88 5.53 17.97
N LEU A 708 11.31 6.15 19.00
CA LEU A 708 11.47 5.71 20.38
C LEU A 708 10.13 5.20 20.89
N GLY A 709 10.09 3.98 21.40
CA GLY A 709 8.90 3.35 21.93
C GLY A 709 9.08 2.93 23.37
N VAL A 710 8.05 3.09 24.18
CA VAL A 710 7.94 2.56 25.55
C VAL A 710 6.57 1.94 25.70
N GLY A 711 6.50 0.72 26.22
CA GLY A 711 5.23 0.03 26.42
C GLY A 711 5.21 -0.83 27.66
N VAL A 712 4.00 -1.09 28.13
CA VAL A 712 3.70 -2.01 29.22
C VAL A 712 2.62 -2.98 28.76
N SER A 713 2.68 -4.23 29.20
CA SER A 713 1.66 -5.22 28.88
C SER A 713 1.46 -6.24 29.99
N HIS A 714 0.24 -6.77 30.06
CA HIS A 714 -0.13 -7.98 30.77
C HIS A 714 -0.70 -8.95 29.73
N ILE A 715 -0.04 -10.08 29.49
CA ILE A 715 -0.45 -11.06 28.49
C ILE A 715 -0.61 -12.44 29.14
N PRO A 716 -1.84 -13.01 29.16
CA PRO A 716 -2.06 -14.38 29.59
C PRO A 716 -1.81 -15.36 28.43
N TYR A 717 -0.97 -16.35 28.67
CA TYR A 717 -0.77 -17.52 27.82
C TYR A 717 -1.40 -18.75 28.49
N GLN A 718 -2.17 -19.52 27.74
CA GLN A 718 -2.86 -20.70 28.25
C GLN A 718 -2.38 -21.97 27.53
N PHE A 719 -2.12 -23.01 28.31
CA PHE A 719 -1.89 -24.38 27.82
C PHE A 719 -2.49 -25.37 28.81
N GLY A 720 -2.57 -26.64 28.46
CA GLY A 720 -3.10 -27.63 29.39
C GLY A 720 -2.63 -29.04 29.15
N PHE A 721 -2.78 -29.85 30.19
CA PHE A 721 -2.41 -31.26 30.25
C PHE A 721 -3.60 -32.08 30.69
N ASN A 722 -3.66 -33.33 30.21
CA ASN A 722 -4.60 -34.30 30.76
C ASN A 722 -3.84 -35.32 31.59
N THR A 723 -4.22 -35.47 32.85
CA THR A 723 -3.67 -36.49 33.75
C THR A 723 -4.77 -37.40 34.26
N THR A 724 -4.46 -38.69 34.38
CA THR A 724 -5.41 -39.66 34.94
C THR A 724 -5.00 -40.01 36.35
N THR A 725 -5.95 -40.00 37.28
CA THR A 725 -5.72 -40.39 38.68
C THR A 725 -6.84 -41.32 39.17
N TYR A 726 -6.59 -42.07 40.25
CA TYR A 726 -7.55 -43.01 40.83
C TYR A 726 -7.89 -42.65 42.30
N PRO A 727 -8.55 -41.51 42.55
CA PRO A 727 -8.87 -41.10 43.91
C PRO A 727 -10.00 -41.96 44.52
N VAL A 728 -10.06 -42.00 45.84
CA VAL A 728 -11.20 -42.57 46.57
C VAL A 728 -12.25 -41.48 46.79
N ARG A 729 -13.49 -41.72 46.36
CA ARG A 729 -14.63 -40.83 46.62
C ARG A 729 -15.81 -41.58 47.23
N ASN A 730 -16.63 -40.85 47.99
CA ASN A 730 -17.90 -41.36 48.49
C ASN A 730 -18.95 -41.30 47.37
N VAL A 731 -19.42 -42.46 46.91
CA VAL A 731 -20.45 -42.60 45.87
C VAL A 731 -21.60 -43.41 46.46
N GLY A 732 -22.74 -42.75 46.70
CA GLY A 732 -23.91 -43.40 47.30
C GLY A 732 -23.71 -43.91 48.73
N GLY A 733 -22.89 -43.24 49.55
CA GLY A 733 -22.62 -43.60 50.95
C GLY A 733 -21.47 -44.59 51.16
N LYS A 734 -20.80 -45.05 50.09
CA LYS A 734 -19.63 -45.95 50.16
C LYS A 734 -18.40 -45.29 49.54
N ASN A 735 -17.25 -45.40 50.20
CA ASN A 735 -15.96 -44.96 49.64
C ASN A 735 -15.48 -45.98 48.60
N GLN A 736 -15.37 -45.56 47.35
CA GLN A 736 -14.93 -46.39 46.24
C GLN A 736 -13.84 -45.66 45.45
N THR A 737 -12.87 -46.41 44.92
CA THR A 737 -11.88 -45.88 43.99
C THR A 737 -12.56 -45.58 42.67
N VAL A 738 -12.42 -44.34 42.20
CA VAL A 738 -13.02 -43.86 40.95
C VAL A 738 -11.93 -43.52 39.95
N TYR A 739 -12.22 -43.63 38.66
CA TYR A 739 -11.39 -43.08 37.60
C TYR A 739 -11.59 -41.57 37.55
N SER A 740 -10.52 -40.78 37.58
CA SER A 740 -10.56 -39.33 37.48
C SER A 740 -9.76 -38.88 36.26
N ASP A 741 -10.44 -38.28 35.29
CA ASP A 741 -9.83 -37.62 34.14
C ASP A 741 -9.62 -36.14 34.48
N ASN A 742 -8.38 -35.71 34.65
CA ASN A 742 -8.03 -34.38 35.13
C ASN A 742 -7.46 -33.53 33.99
N ILE A 743 -8.18 -32.48 33.61
CA ILE A 743 -7.70 -31.46 32.69
C ILE A 743 -7.14 -30.29 33.49
N ASP A 744 -5.82 -30.12 33.46
CA ASP A 744 -5.11 -29.03 34.09
C ASP A 744 -4.91 -27.88 33.11
N ILE A 745 -5.58 -26.75 33.37
CA ILE A 745 -5.39 -25.51 32.62
C ILE A 745 -4.35 -24.65 33.33
N ILE A 746 -3.19 -24.51 32.70
CA ILE A 746 -2.07 -23.70 33.19
C ILE A 746 -2.08 -22.38 32.45
N ARG A 747 -2.14 -21.29 33.21
CA ARG A 747 -2.02 -19.92 32.74
C ARG A 747 -0.65 -19.38 33.12
N ASN A 748 0.14 -18.97 32.14
CA ASN A 748 1.33 -18.15 32.33
C ASN A 748 0.97 -16.70 32.05
N PHE A 749 1.12 -15.83 33.04
CA PHE A 749 0.92 -14.40 32.91
C PHE A 749 2.27 -13.73 32.71
N GLU A 750 2.42 -12.98 31.62
CA GLU A 750 3.58 -12.13 31.38
C GLU A 750 3.23 -10.67 31.62
N ASP A 751 3.74 -10.12 32.73
CA ASP A 751 3.80 -8.68 32.95
C ASP A 751 5.13 -8.16 32.42
N ALA A 752 5.10 -7.24 31.46
CA ALA A 752 6.31 -6.76 30.80
C ALA A 752 6.33 -5.25 30.62
N GLY A 753 7.48 -4.63 30.90
CA GLY A 753 7.86 -3.30 30.45
C GLY A 753 8.87 -3.40 29.31
N ARG A 754 8.64 -2.67 28.22
CA ARG A 754 9.49 -2.68 27.03
C ARG A 754 9.89 -1.27 26.63
N VAL A 755 11.14 -1.11 26.26
CA VAL A 755 11.67 0.09 25.62
C VAL A 755 12.31 -0.36 24.31
N PHE A 756 12.00 0.30 23.22
CA PHE A 756 12.60 -0.03 21.94
C PHE A 756 12.88 1.23 21.15
N THR A 757 13.85 1.14 20.26
CA THR A 757 14.11 2.18 19.30
C THR A 757 14.47 1.61 17.95
N SER A 758 14.08 2.31 16.89
CA SER A 758 14.48 1.95 15.54
C SER A 758 15.00 3.17 14.79
N TYR A 759 16.03 2.94 13.99
CA TYR A 759 16.66 3.91 13.11
C TYR A 759 16.56 3.44 11.67
N PRO A 760 15.62 3.99 10.88
CA PRO A 760 15.55 3.73 9.45
C PRO A 760 16.77 4.30 8.72
N ILE A 761 17.64 3.42 8.22
CA ILE A 761 18.82 3.80 7.42
C ILE A 761 18.39 4.18 6.00
N SER A 762 17.46 3.40 5.42
CA SER A 762 16.83 3.62 4.12
C SER A 762 15.40 3.06 4.12
N ARG A 763 14.65 3.24 3.02
CA ARG A 763 13.33 2.61 2.84
C ARG A 763 13.39 1.09 2.98
N THR A 764 14.53 0.48 2.65
CA THR A 764 14.68 -0.97 2.69
C THR A 764 15.38 -1.48 3.93
N THR A 765 16.13 -0.67 4.67
CA THR A 765 16.98 -1.14 5.79
C THR A 765 16.81 -0.29 7.05
N ARG A 766 16.67 -0.94 8.21
CA ARG A 766 16.64 -0.29 9.52
C ARG A 766 17.48 -1.05 10.55
N PHE A 767 17.91 -0.31 11.56
CA PHE A 767 18.54 -0.81 12.77
C PHE A 767 17.55 -0.71 13.93
N GLU A 768 17.46 -1.75 14.77
CA GLU A 768 16.61 -1.80 15.96
C GLU A 768 17.44 -2.12 17.20
N VAL A 769 17.05 -1.52 18.32
CA VAL A 769 17.54 -1.87 19.67
C VAL A 769 16.32 -1.98 20.58
N SER A 770 16.25 -3.03 21.38
CA SER A 770 15.17 -3.20 22.34
C SER A 770 15.67 -3.70 23.68
N GLY A 771 15.01 -3.24 24.74
CA GLY A 771 15.16 -3.72 26.11
C GLY A 771 13.79 -4.08 26.66
N ALA A 772 13.66 -5.23 27.32
CA ALA A 772 12.42 -5.65 27.95
C ALA A 772 12.71 -6.24 29.32
N ALA A 773 11.89 -5.91 30.31
CA ALA A 773 11.87 -6.58 31.60
C ALA A 773 10.50 -7.24 31.75
N SER A 774 10.48 -8.56 31.94
CA SER A 774 9.25 -9.32 32.14
C SER A 774 9.27 -10.12 33.43
N HIS A 775 8.11 -10.20 34.08
CA HIS A 775 7.83 -11.06 35.21
C HIS A 775 6.77 -12.07 34.77
N ASN A 776 7.13 -13.34 34.82
CA ASN A 776 6.25 -14.45 34.45
C ASN A 776 5.79 -15.16 35.71
N TYR A 777 4.49 -15.41 35.83
CA TYR A 777 3.92 -16.15 36.96
C TYR A 777 2.76 -17.04 36.52
N TYR A 778 2.52 -18.10 37.30
CA TYR A 778 1.63 -19.18 36.88
C TYR A 778 0.40 -19.31 37.76
N ARG A 779 -0.70 -19.75 37.15
CA ARG A 779 -1.91 -20.24 37.83
C ARG A 779 -2.37 -21.54 37.19
N VAL A 780 -2.67 -22.54 38.01
CA VAL A 780 -3.23 -23.82 37.57
C VAL A 780 -4.66 -23.96 38.06
N ASP A 781 -5.60 -24.21 37.15
CA ASP A 781 -6.96 -24.65 37.47
C ASP A 781 -7.17 -26.08 36.93
N ARG A 782 -7.48 -27.04 37.81
CA ARG A 782 -7.81 -28.42 37.48
C ARG A 782 -9.31 -28.60 37.32
N TYR A 783 -9.71 -29.27 36.24
CA TYR A 783 -11.06 -29.76 36.00
C TYR A 783 -11.00 -31.28 36.05
N SER A 784 -11.72 -31.93 36.97
CA SER A 784 -11.70 -33.38 37.08
C SER A 784 -13.08 -33.95 36.83
N ASP A 785 -13.18 -34.88 35.88
CA ASP A 785 -14.37 -35.69 35.63
C ASP A 785 -14.19 -37.08 36.24
N TYR A 786 -15.12 -37.47 37.11
CA TYR A 786 -15.05 -38.73 37.87
C TYR A 786 -15.99 -39.78 37.27
N TYR A 787 -15.49 -41.01 37.10
CA TYR A 787 -16.20 -42.15 36.55
C TYR A 787 -16.05 -43.37 37.48
N LEU A 788 -17.08 -44.21 37.58
CA LEU A 788 -16.98 -45.49 38.28
C LEU A 788 -16.02 -46.41 37.52
N LEU A 789 -15.30 -47.27 38.24
CA LEU A 789 -14.55 -48.37 37.62
C LEU A 789 -15.49 -49.56 37.51
N ASP A 790 -15.73 -50.04 36.28
CA ASP A 790 -16.47 -51.28 36.05
C ASP A 790 -15.46 -52.43 35.96
N THR A 791 -15.77 -53.57 36.58
CA THR A 791 -14.86 -54.72 36.59
C THR A 791 -15.54 -55.89 35.88
N ALA A 792 -15.13 -56.15 34.65
CA ALA A 792 -15.63 -57.27 33.86
C ALA A 792 -14.58 -58.39 33.80
N VAL A 793 -14.99 -59.65 33.94
CA VAL A 793 -14.10 -60.80 33.72
C VAL A 793 -14.25 -61.27 32.28
N VAL A 794 -13.23 -61.03 31.46
CA VAL A 794 -13.17 -61.46 30.06
C VAL A 794 -12.06 -62.49 29.94
N ASN A 795 -12.39 -63.69 29.45
CA ASN A 795 -11.45 -64.82 29.32
C ASN A 795 -10.68 -65.15 30.61
N GLY A 796 -11.35 -65.12 31.77
CA GLY A 796 -10.74 -65.45 33.06
C GLY A 796 -9.76 -64.41 33.61
N LYS A 797 -9.61 -63.26 32.96
CA LYS A 797 -8.84 -62.11 33.46
C LYS A 797 -9.80 -60.99 33.85
N GLN A 798 -9.60 -60.41 35.04
CA GLN A 798 -10.27 -59.17 35.42
C GLN A 798 -9.79 -58.04 34.50
N GLN A 799 -10.73 -57.39 33.85
CA GLN A 799 -10.50 -56.22 33.02
C GLN A 799 -11.27 -55.05 33.64
N ILE A 800 -10.54 -54.00 34.00
CA ILE A 800 -11.11 -52.79 34.59
C ILE A 800 -11.45 -51.85 33.44
N GLY A 801 -12.74 -51.52 33.29
CA GLY A 801 -13.28 -50.58 32.32
C GLY A 801 -13.74 -49.27 32.96
N ILE A 802 -13.86 -48.22 32.16
CA ILE A 802 -14.42 -46.93 32.59
C ILE A 802 -15.95 -47.06 32.55
N GLY A 803 -16.58 -47.02 33.71
CA GLY A 803 -18.03 -47.11 33.91
C GLY A 803 -18.72 -45.75 33.87
N ASN A 804 -19.85 -45.63 34.58
CA ASN A 804 -20.71 -44.43 34.51
C ASN A 804 -20.03 -43.17 35.07
N TYR A 805 -20.27 -42.03 34.42
CA TYR A 805 -19.93 -40.71 34.94
C TYR A 805 -20.63 -40.44 36.27
N ILE A 806 -19.90 -39.91 37.24
CA ILE A 806 -20.35 -39.63 38.60
C ILE A 806 -20.62 -38.13 38.76
N THR A 807 -19.57 -37.32 38.61
CA THR A 807 -19.59 -35.88 38.90
C THR A 807 -18.34 -35.23 38.31
N SER A 808 -18.28 -33.91 38.37
CA SER A 808 -17.10 -33.13 38.01
C SER A 808 -16.80 -32.08 39.06
N ASP A 809 -15.53 -31.73 39.25
CA ASP A 809 -15.12 -30.61 40.07
C ASP A 809 -14.09 -29.71 39.39
N ARG A 810 -14.01 -28.47 39.88
CA ARG A 810 -13.03 -27.47 39.45
C ARG A 810 -12.34 -26.89 40.67
N LYS A 811 -11.01 -26.96 40.71
CA LYS A 811 -10.21 -26.38 41.81
C LYS A 811 -8.93 -25.73 41.32
N LYS A 812 -8.46 -24.69 42.03
CA LYS A 812 -7.12 -24.14 41.85
C LYS A 812 -6.11 -25.04 42.55
N ILE A 813 -5.05 -25.43 41.86
CA ILE A 813 -3.99 -26.30 42.41
C ILE A 813 -2.73 -25.46 42.72
N PRO A 814 -2.00 -25.74 43.80
CA PRO A 814 -0.67 -25.16 44.02
C PRO A 814 0.30 -25.51 42.88
N ASN A 815 1.04 -24.51 42.39
CA ASN A 815 1.98 -24.70 41.27
C ASN A 815 3.07 -25.75 41.55
N GLU A 816 3.46 -25.94 42.82
CA GLU A 816 4.44 -26.94 43.24
C GLU A 816 3.91 -28.36 43.12
N GLU A 817 2.65 -28.59 43.52
CA GLU A 817 1.96 -29.88 43.38
C GLU A 817 1.84 -30.27 41.89
N GLU A 818 1.48 -29.30 41.05
CA GLU A 818 1.39 -29.54 39.61
C GLU A 818 2.76 -29.76 38.97
N SER A 819 3.78 -29.00 39.36
CA SER A 819 5.15 -29.19 38.87
C SER A 819 5.65 -30.60 39.20
N ALA A 820 5.39 -31.10 40.41
CA ALA A 820 5.74 -32.47 40.79
C ALA A 820 4.99 -33.51 39.95
N THR A 821 3.69 -33.31 39.75
CA THR A 821 2.83 -34.19 38.93
C THR A 821 3.30 -34.26 37.48
N LEU A 822 3.60 -33.12 36.86
CA LEU A 822 4.09 -33.06 35.49
C LEU A 822 5.47 -33.70 35.34
N ASN A 823 6.38 -33.47 36.29
CA ASN A 823 7.69 -34.13 36.27
C ASN A 823 7.59 -35.64 36.50
N GLN A 824 6.65 -36.10 37.32
CA GLN A 824 6.42 -37.53 37.51
C GLN A 824 5.87 -38.20 36.24
N ASN A 825 4.89 -37.56 35.58
CA ASN A 825 4.19 -38.13 34.43
C ASN A 825 4.92 -37.92 33.10
N TYR A 826 5.71 -36.84 32.98
CA TYR A 826 6.32 -36.40 31.71
C TYR A 826 7.80 -35.99 31.84
N GLY A 827 8.42 -36.15 33.02
CA GLY A 827 9.73 -35.57 33.34
C GLY A 827 10.97 -36.35 32.87
N SER A 828 10.81 -37.42 32.10
CA SER A 828 11.96 -38.16 31.55
C SER A 828 12.72 -37.37 30.47
N THR A 829 12.10 -36.34 29.89
CA THR A 829 12.68 -35.56 28.77
C THR A 829 12.66 -34.04 29.02
N TYR A 830 11.74 -33.52 29.85
CA TYR A 830 11.57 -32.08 30.11
C TYR A 830 11.29 -31.80 31.59
N PHE A 831 11.98 -30.83 32.19
CA PHE A 831 11.73 -30.41 33.57
C PHE A 831 10.66 -29.30 33.61
N TYR A 832 9.47 -29.62 34.13
CA TYR A 832 8.35 -28.69 34.28
C TYR A 832 8.45 -27.98 35.64
N ASN A 833 8.70 -26.67 35.62
CA ASN A 833 8.85 -25.86 36.84
C ASN A 833 7.95 -24.62 36.77
N LEU A 834 6.80 -24.66 37.43
CA LEU A 834 5.79 -23.59 37.44
C LEU A 834 6.10 -22.50 38.50
N LYS A 835 7.38 -22.19 38.70
CA LYS A 835 7.83 -21.08 39.57
C LYS A 835 7.82 -19.78 38.78
N SER A 836 7.48 -18.68 39.45
CA SER A 836 7.63 -17.36 38.84
C SER A 836 9.10 -17.07 38.53
N TYR A 837 9.34 -16.37 37.43
CA TYR A 837 10.69 -16.01 37.01
C TYR A 837 10.67 -14.63 36.37
N SER A 838 11.85 -14.01 36.28
CA SER A 838 11.98 -12.69 35.67
C SER A 838 13.11 -12.69 34.67
N ILE A 839 12.86 -12.08 33.51
CA ILE A 839 13.80 -11.99 32.40
C ILE A 839 13.99 -10.52 32.05
N LEU A 840 15.25 -10.11 31.98
CA LEU A 840 15.66 -8.87 31.32
C LEU A 840 16.26 -9.23 29.96
N THR A 841 15.63 -8.81 28.88
CA THR A 841 16.10 -9.01 27.52
C THR A 841 16.70 -7.72 26.99
N LEU A 842 17.87 -7.81 26.36
CA LEU A 842 18.44 -6.74 25.54
C LEU A 842 18.69 -7.31 24.14
N SER A 843 18.23 -6.64 23.09
CA SER A 843 18.47 -7.09 21.71
C SER A 843 18.82 -5.95 20.76
N THR A 844 19.57 -6.30 19.73
CA THR A 844 19.82 -5.43 18.58
C THR A 844 19.61 -6.19 17.29
N ALA A 845 19.01 -5.54 16.29
CA ALA A 845 18.72 -6.18 15.00
C ALA A 845 19.01 -5.26 13.81
N LEU A 846 19.51 -5.84 12.73
CA LEU A 846 19.55 -5.22 11.40
C LEU A 846 18.50 -5.90 10.53
N ILE A 847 17.56 -5.11 10.01
CA ILE A 847 16.40 -5.62 9.27
C ILE A 847 16.35 -4.97 7.90
N GLY A 848 16.18 -5.78 6.87
CA GLY A 848 15.98 -5.35 5.51
C GLY A 848 14.76 -5.97 4.84
N ASP A 849 14.02 -5.19 4.07
CA ASP A 849 12.93 -5.66 3.19
C ASP A 849 12.90 -4.83 1.90
N ASN A 850 13.03 -5.51 0.76
CA ASN A 850 12.81 -4.94 -0.57
C ASN A 850 12.01 -5.92 -1.44
N SER A 851 10.98 -6.53 -0.84
CA SER A 851 10.16 -7.55 -1.50
C SER A 851 8.98 -6.95 -2.27
N PHE A 852 8.77 -7.44 -3.50
CA PHE A 852 7.62 -7.09 -4.33
C PHE A 852 6.60 -8.22 -4.27
N PHE A 853 5.42 -7.94 -3.74
CA PHE A 853 4.35 -8.92 -3.59
C PHE A 853 3.59 -9.15 -4.90
N GLY A 854 3.23 -10.40 -5.11
CA GLY A 854 2.19 -10.80 -6.06
C GLY A 854 0.87 -11.03 -5.35
N VAL A 855 0.09 -11.95 -5.91
CA VAL A 855 -1.29 -12.20 -5.47
C VAL A 855 -1.35 -13.03 -4.18
N THR A 856 -0.48 -14.05 -4.04
CA THR A 856 -0.42 -14.93 -2.86
C THR A 856 1.00 -15.12 -2.25
N ALA A 857 2.01 -14.40 -2.73
CA ALA A 857 3.36 -14.42 -2.14
C ALA A 857 4.27 -13.31 -2.71
N PRO A 858 5.44 -13.04 -2.10
CA PRO A 858 6.52 -12.28 -2.74
C PRO A 858 6.99 -12.93 -4.05
N LEU A 859 7.07 -12.12 -5.10
CA LEU A 859 7.49 -12.50 -6.45
C LEU A 859 8.95 -12.18 -6.73
N ASN A 860 9.48 -11.08 -6.18
CA ASN A 860 10.86 -10.67 -6.38
C ASN A 860 11.41 -9.90 -5.17
N GLY A 861 12.73 -9.78 -5.07
CA GLY A 861 13.40 -9.00 -4.02
C GLY A 861 13.99 -9.84 -2.91
N PHE A 862 14.16 -9.27 -1.71
CA PHE A 862 14.78 -9.95 -0.57
C PHE A 862 14.23 -9.45 0.77
N ARG A 863 14.47 -10.24 1.82
CA ARG A 863 14.27 -9.84 3.23
C ARG A 863 15.39 -10.39 4.09
N TYR A 864 15.79 -9.68 5.13
CA TYR A 864 16.70 -10.22 6.12
C TYR A 864 16.47 -9.63 7.52
N ARG A 865 16.62 -10.44 8.58
CA ARG A 865 16.70 -10.02 9.99
C ARG A 865 17.91 -10.70 10.60
N LEU A 866 18.85 -9.89 11.06
CA LEU A 866 20.03 -10.35 11.80
C LEU A 866 19.93 -9.76 13.19
N GLU A 867 19.63 -10.58 14.19
CA GLU A 867 19.39 -10.14 15.57
C GLU A 867 20.35 -10.83 16.54
N ALA A 868 20.87 -10.07 17.49
CA ALA A 868 21.63 -10.52 18.63
C ALA A 868 20.88 -10.11 19.90
N GLY A 869 20.27 -11.09 20.57
CA GLY A 869 19.60 -10.91 21.86
C GLY A 869 20.40 -11.51 23.01
N TYR A 870 20.32 -10.93 24.19
CA TYR A 870 20.83 -11.53 25.43
C TYR A 870 19.77 -11.41 26.52
N ASN A 871 19.55 -12.51 27.25
CA ASN A 871 18.62 -12.58 28.35
C ASN A 871 19.38 -12.71 29.68
N PHE A 872 18.98 -11.93 30.68
CA PHE A 872 19.50 -11.92 32.04
C PHE A 872 18.35 -12.11 33.05
N GLY A 873 18.67 -12.30 34.34
CA GLY A 873 17.68 -12.50 35.40
C GLY A 873 17.72 -13.93 35.91
N THR A 874 16.58 -14.61 35.93
CA THR A 874 16.48 -16.04 36.31
C THR A 874 17.20 -16.95 35.34
N TYR A 875 17.11 -16.68 34.04
CA TYR A 875 17.78 -17.44 32.97
C TYR A 875 18.79 -16.55 32.25
N LYS A 876 19.96 -17.09 31.90
CA LYS A 876 21.07 -16.34 31.30
C LYS A 876 21.54 -16.99 30.02
N PHE A 877 21.12 -16.44 28.88
CA PHE A 877 21.48 -17.01 27.57
C PHE A 877 21.54 -15.96 26.46
N PHE A 878 22.47 -16.17 25.53
CA PHE A 878 22.53 -15.45 24.26
C PHE A 878 21.54 -16.08 23.27
N ALA A 879 20.80 -15.25 22.55
CA ALA A 879 19.71 -15.64 21.66
C ALA A 879 19.85 -14.97 20.28
N PRO A 880 20.75 -15.44 19.40
CA PRO A 880 20.86 -14.92 18.04
C PRO A 880 19.72 -15.41 17.16
N THR A 881 19.29 -14.57 16.23
CA THR A 881 18.32 -14.93 15.17
C THR A 881 18.82 -14.45 13.81
N ILE A 882 18.76 -15.34 12.82
CA ILE A 882 19.08 -15.06 11.42
C ILE A 882 17.85 -15.50 10.60
N ASP A 883 17.20 -14.59 9.89
CA ASP A 883 16.15 -14.90 8.91
C ASP A 883 16.51 -14.20 7.60
N VAL A 884 16.92 -14.93 6.57
CA VAL A 884 17.29 -14.38 5.26
C VAL A 884 16.42 -15.02 4.19
N ARG A 885 15.86 -14.19 3.31
CA ARG A 885 14.94 -14.62 2.24
C ARG A 885 15.31 -13.95 0.93
N LYS A 886 15.29 -14.72 -0.15
CA LYS A 886 15.52 -14.23 -1.51
C LYS A 886 14.43 -14.72 -2.45
N TYR A 887 13.94 -13.83 -3.29
CA TYR A 887 12.94 -14.11 -4.30
C TYR A 887 13.49 -13.67 -5.66
N VAL A 888 13.40 -14.53 -6.66
CA VAL A 888 13.87 -14.26 -8.03
C VAL A 888 12.76 -14.62 -9.01
N ARG A 889 12.23 -13.60 -9.67
CA ARG A 889 11.16 -13.75 -10.67
C ARG A 889 11.75 -14.07 -12.04
N THR A 890 11.42 -15.24 -12.59
CA THR A 890 11.67 -15.61 -14.00
C THR A 890 10.32 -15.92 -14.67
N ALA A 891 9.69 -14.92 -15.29
CA ALA A 891 8.35 -15.03 -15.92
C ALA A 891 8.13 -16.36 -16.66
N PRO A 892 7.13 -17.21 -16.29
CA PRO A 892 6.05 -17.03 -15.32
C PRO A 892 6.28 -17.61 -13.90
N VAL A 893 7.47 -18.15 -13.60
CA VAL A 893 7.82 -18.77 -12.30
C VAL A 893 8.63 -17.87 -11.33
N THR A 894 8.47 -18.06 -10.03
CA THR A 894 9.31 -17.44 -8.99
C THR A 894 10.08 -18.50 -8.21
N PHE A 895 11.38 -18.29 -8.05
CA PHE A 895 12.20 -19.09 -7.13
C PHE A 895 12.29 -18.34 -5.80
N ALA A 896 12.00 -19.02 -4.70
CA ALA A 896 12.04 -18.46 -3.36
C ALA A 896 12.88 -19.34 -2.44
N ALA A 897 13.81 -18.73 -1.73
CA ALA A 897 14.63 -19.41 -0.72
C ALA A 897 14.53 -18.67 0.62
N ARG A 898 14.50 -19.43 1.72
CA ARG A 898 14.57 -18.94 3.09
C ARG A 898 15.60 -19.73 3.87
N PHE A 899 16.42 -19.04 4.64
CA PHE A 899 17.22 -19.60 5.72
C PHE A 899 16.80 -18.92 7.02
N PHE A 900 16.41 -19.71 8.02
CA PHE A 900 16.03 -19.24 9.34
C PHE A 900 16.78 -20.02 10.40
N ALA A 901 17.44 -19.36 11.33
CA ALA A 901 18.10 -20.00 12.46
C ALA A 901 17.90 -19.15 13.71
N THR A 902 17.61 -19.80 14.83
CA THR A 902 17.52 -19.16 16.14
C THR A 902 17.92 -20.16 17.21
N GLY A 903 18.46 -19.70 18.33
CA GLY A 903 18.81 -20.62 19.40
C GLY A 903 19.17 -19.93 20.68
N ARG A 904 19.22 -20.69 21.77
CA ARG A 904 19.60 -20.25 23.11
C ARG A 904 20.96 -20.85 23.46
N PHE A 905 21.91 -19.99 23.82
CA PHE A 905 23.27 -20.34 24.16
C PHE A 905 23.58 -19.86 25.58
N GLY A 906 23.45 -20.76 26.56
CA GLY A 906 23.64 -20.46 27.98
C GLY A 906 22.75 -21.33 28.86
N ASP A 907 22.35 -20.78 30.02
CA ASP A 907 21.43 -21.43 30.95
C ASP A 907 19.98 -21.14 30.56
N ASP A 908 19.38 -22.09 29.85
CA ASP A 908 17.98 -22.09 29.44
C ASP A 908 17.18 -23.26 30.05
N LYS A 909 17.74 -23.92 31.08
CA LYS A 909 17.13 -25.09 31.74
C LYS A 909 15.87 -24.67 32.49
N GLY A 910 14.72 -25.18 32.07
CA GLY A 910 13.41 -24.80 32.63
C GLY A 910 12.57 -23.91 31.71
N LEU A 911 13.12 -23.50 30.56
CA LEU A 911 12.34 -22.90 29.47
C LEU A 911 11.85 -23.97 28.50
N TYR A 912 10.64 -23.78 27.97
CA TYR A 912 10.05 -24.68 26.98
C TYR A 912 10.97 -24.78 25.72
N PRO A 913 11.19 -25.98 25.14
CA PRO A 913 12.04 -26.13 23.96
C PRO A 913 11.46 -25.41 22.74
N LEU A 914 12.34 -25.00 21.82
CA LEU A 914 11.93 -24.56 20.51
C LEU A 914 11.51 -25.78 19.68
N PHE A 915 10.44 -25.65 18.91
CA PHE A 915 9.90 -26.74 18.09
C PHE A 915 9.98 -26.38 16.60
N VAL A 916 10.68 -27.20 15.81
CA VAL A 916 10.88 -26.97 14.37
C VAL A 916 9.73 -27.53 13.52
N GLY A 917 8.94 -28.48 14.04
CA GLY A 917 7.86 -29.16 13.32
C GLY A 917 6.58 -28.35 13.05
N TYR A 918 6.62 -27.03 13.26
CA TYR A 918 5.50 -26.18 12.87
C TYR A 918 5.41 -26.07 11.34
N PRO A 919 4.20 -26.03 10.75
CA PRO A 919 4.01 -26.05 9.30
C PRO A 919 4.58 -24.80 8.58
N PHE A 920 4.82 -23.70 9.31
CA PHE A 920 5.49 -22.51 8.78
C PHE A 920 7.03 -22.59 8.81
N TYR A 921 7.59 -23.64 9.40
CA TYR A 921 9.02 -23.98 9.36
C TYR A 921 9.25 -25.18 8.44
N ILE A 922 8.59 -26.31 8.71
CA ILE A 922 8.67 -27.51 7.86
C ILE A 922 7.30 -28.17 7.76
N ARG A 923 6.87 -28.53 6.55
CA ARG A 923 5.57 -29.18 6.31
C ARG A 923 5.64 -30.69 6.52
N GLY A 924 4.61 -31.29 7.14
CA GLY A 924 4.48 -32.74 7.33
C GLY A 924 5.11 -33.31 8.60
N TYR A 925 5.51 -32.44 9.54
CA TYR A 925 6.12 -32.81 10.83
C TYR A 925 5.35 -32.23 12.04
N GLU A 926 4.05 -31.96 11.86
CA GLU A 926 3.20 -31.39 12.89
C GLU A 926 2.99 -32.39 14.04
N GLY A 927 3.12 -31.96 15.29
CA GLY A 927 3.16 -32.87 16.45
C GLY A 927 1.99 -33.86 16.55
N GLN A 928 0.78 -33.45 16.16
CA GLN A 928 -0.42 -34.31 16.18
C GLN A 928 -0.32 -35.53 15.27
N THR A 929 0.45 -35.43 14.18
CA THR A 929 0.60 -36.52 13.20
C THR A 929 1.47 -37.67 13.73
N PHE A 930 2.24 -37.47 14.79
CA PHE A 930 3.02 -38.52 15.45
C PHE A 930 2.16 -39.42 16.35
N TYR A 931 1.03 -38.90 16.86
CA TYR A 931 0.18 -39.61 17.83
C TYR A 931 -1.08 -40.24 17.21
N ASN A 932 -1.59 -39.68 16.10
CA ASN A 932 -2.83 -40.14 15.46
C ASN A 932 -2.70 -41.44 14.64
N ASN A 933 -1.48 -41.90 14.31
CA ASN A 933 -1.28 -43.06 13.43
C ASN A 933 -1.23 -44.42 14.15
N GLY A 934 -1.27 -44.47 15.49
CA GLY A 934 -1.25 -45.70 16.28
C GLY A 934 -0.02 -46.61 16.08
N LYS A 935 0.98 -46.17 15.31
CA LYS A 935 2.24 -46.87 15.02
C LYS A 935 3.40 -45.91 15.28
N ALA A 936 4.22 -46.22 16.27
CA ALA A 936 5.44 -45.48 16.54
C ALA A 936 6.45 -45.67 15.41
N THR A 937 7.24 -44.64 15.13
CA THR A 937 8.35 -44.67 14.18
C THR A 937 9.40 -45.69 14.62
N THR A 938 9.66 -46.71 13.80
CA THR A 938 10.57 -47.82 14.14
C THR A 938 12.05 -47.50 13.93
N ASN A 939 12.36 -46.35 13.32
CA ASN A 939 13.72 -45.92 12.97
C ASN A 939 14.33 -44.93 13.98
N GLY A 940 13.68 -44.69 15.12
CA GLY A 940 14.15 -43.75 16.16
C GLY A 940 13.84 -42.27 15.90
N PHE A 941 13.17 -41.93 14.80
CA PHE A 941 12.79 -40.54 14.50
C PHE A 941 11.46 -40.15 15.20
N THR A 942 11.53 -39.79 16.48
CA THR A 942 10.37 -39.37 17.28
C THR A 942 10.15 -37.84 17.27
N ILE A 943 9.07 -37.35 17.89
CA ILE A 943 8.80 -35.91 18.04
C ILE A 943 9.94 -35.15 18.72
N ASP A 944 10.73 -35.83 19.56
CA ASP A 944 11.88 -35.23 20.25
C ASP A 944 12.95 -34.74 19.27
N GLN A 945 13.09 -35.36 18.08
CA GLN A 945 13.99 -34.90 17.02
C GLN A 945 13.66 -33.49 16.52
N LEU A 946 12.44 -33.01 16.78
CA LEU A 946 11.95 -31.71 16.35
C LEU A 946 12.01 -30.64 17.45
N SER A 947 12.51 -30.98 18.64
CA SER A 947 12.58 -30.11 19.81
C SER A 947 14.03 -29.87 20.25
N GLY A 948 14.36 -28.62 20.60
CA GLY A 948 15.68 -28.29 21.14
C GLY A 948 15.81 -26.85 21.61
N SER A 949 16.95 -26.50 22.20
CA SER A 949 17.29 -25.11 22.55
C SER A 949 17.76 -24.29 21.34
N ARG A 950 18.08 -24.95 20.22
CA ARG A 950 18.56 -24.35 18.97
C ARG A 950 17.81 -24.98 17.81
N LEU A 951 17.52 -24.18 16.78
CA LEU A 951 16.95 -24.67 15.54
C LEU A 951 17.45 -23.91 14.30
N ALA A 952 17.44 -24.61 13.17
CA ALA A 952 17.75 -24.08 11.85
C ALA A 952 16.77 -24.68 10.82
N VAL A 953 16.38 -23.86 9.84
CA VAL A 953 15.39 -24.17 8.82
C VAL A 953 15.87 -23.62 7.48
N PHE A 954 15.73 -24.42 6.44
CA PHE A 954 15.89 -24.03 5.07
C PHE A 954 14.62 -24.38 4.28
N ASN A 955 14.06 -23.41 3.56
CA ASN A 955 12.93 -23.64 2.66
C ASN A 955 13.31 -23.20 1.26
N PHE A 956 12.95 -24.02 0.28
CA PHE A 956 13.05 -23.68 -1.13
C PHE A 956 11.71 -23.93 -1.81
N GLU A 957 11.25 -22.96 -2.60
CA GLU A 957 9.97 -23.04 -3.31
C GLU A 957 10.10 -22.58 -4.75
N VAL A 958 9.45 -23.32 -5.64
CA VAL A 958 9.21 -22.93 -7.04
C VAL A 958 7.73 -22.60 -7.15
N ARG A 959 7.42 -21.31 -7.34
CA ARG A 959 6.06 -20.78 -7.29
C ARG A 959 5.59 -20.37 -8.68
N LEU A 960 4.41 -20.81 -9.05
CA LEU A 960 3.70 -20.40 -10.26
C LEU A 960 2.42 -19.69 -9.82
N PRO A 961 2.27 -18.37 -10.04
CA PRO A 961 0.97 -17.72 -9.93
C PRO A 961 0.02 -18.40 -10.92
N PHE A 962 -0.91 -19.19 -10.39
CA PHE A 962 -1.68 -20.16 -11.14
C PHE A 962 -2.96 -19.53 -11.66
N THR A 963 -3.78 -18.96 -10.77
CA THR A 963 -4.99 -18.21 -11.13
C THR A 963 -4.93 -16.77 -10.63
N GLY A 964 -5.28 -15.79 -11.46
CA GLY A 964 -5.30 -14.38 -11.07
C GLY A 964 -5.28 -13.42 -12.25
N PRO A 965 -4.77 -12.19 -12.08
CA PRO A 965 -4.69 -11.21 -13.16
C PRO A 965 -3.82 -11.72 -14.31
N GLU A 966 -4.24 -11.48 -15.55
CA GLU A 966 -3.60 -11.98 -16.78
C GLU A 966 -2.11 -11.58 -16.90
N LYS A 967 -1.73 -10.42 -16.35
CA LYS A 967 -0.32 -9.97 -16.33
C LYS A 967 0.57 -10.79 -15.39
N LEU A 968 -0.01 -11.48 -14.40
CA LEU A 968 0.71 -12.15 -13.31
C LEU A 968 0.60 -13.67 -13.35
N ALA A 969 -0.60 -14.19 -13.66
CA ALA A 969 -0.96 -15.59 -13.50
C ALA A 969 -1.09 -16.35 -14.82
N ALA A 970 -0.85 -17.66 -14.77
CA ALA A 970 -0.98 -18.55 -15.92
C ALA A 970 -2.42 -18.65 -16.44
N ILE A 971 -3.41 -18.60 -15.54
CA ILE A 971 -4.83 -18.67 -15.84
C ILE A 971 -5.50 -17.38 -15.34
N LYS A 972 -6.20 -16.69 -16.24
CA LYS A 972 -6.96 -15.49 -15.91
C LYS A 972 -8.11 -15.83 -14.97
N SER A 973 -8.18 -15.17 -13.82
CA SER A 973 -9.29 -15.28 -12.87
C SER A 973 -9.52 -13.95 -12.16
N LYS A 974 -10.79 -13.57 -12.00
CA LYS A 974 -11.21 -12.37 -11.28
C LYS A 974 -11.59 -12.63 -9.82
N PHE A 975 -11.74 -13.90 -9.44
CA PHE A 975 -12.29 -14.31 -8.14
C PHE A 975 -11.35 -15.23 -7.37
N LEU A 976 -10.61 -16.09 -8.09
CA LEU A 976 -9.74 -17.08 -7.50
C LEU A 976 -8.29 -16.68 -7.73
N PHE A 977 -7.61 -16.37 -6.64
CA PHE A 977 -6.26 -15.82 -6.61
C PHE A 977 -5.34 -16.85 -5.96
N THR A 978 -4.50 -17.52 -6.76
CA THR A 978 -3.72 -18.67 -6.28
C THR A 978 -2.29 -18.72 -6.81
N ASP A 979 -1.36 -19.21 -5.98
CA ASP A 979 -0.02 -19.65 -6.41
C ASP A 979 0.13 -21.15 -6.13
N LEU A 980 0.49 -21.90 -7.18
CA LEU A 980 0.90 -23.29 -7.06
C LEU A 980 2.38 -23.35 -6.73
N ASN A 981 2.75 -24.01 -5.63
CA ASN A 981 4.13 -24.11 -5.19
C ASN A 981 4.58 -25.56 -5.11
N LEU A 982 5.73 -25.84 -5.70
CA LEU A 982 6.55 -27.01 -5.34
C LEU A 982 7.50 -26.57 -4.25
N PHE A 983 7.64 -27.36 -3.19
CA PHE A 983 8.47 -27.01 -2.06
C PHE A 983 9.42 -28.11 -1.62
N PHE A 984 10.51 -27.68 -0.98
CA PHE A 984 11.46 -28.50 -0.25
C PHE A 984 11.77 -27.80 1.07
N ASP A 985 11.59 -28.52 2.17
CA ASP A 985 11.83 -28.05 3.53
C ASP A 985 12.91 -28.91 4.20
N ALA A 986 13.80 -28.26 4.94
CA ALA A 986 14.76 -28.90 5.82
C ALA A 986 14.77 -28.19 7.17
N GLY A 987 14.68 -28.95 8.26
CA GLY A 987 14.66 -28.42 9.63
C GLY A 987 15.54 -29.25 10.55
N LEU A 988 16.24 -28.61 11.48
CA LEU A 988 17.06 -29.27 12.50
C LEU A 988 16.81 -28.59 13.84
N ALA A 989 16.56 -29.37 14.88
CA ALA A 989 16.48 -28.91 16.26
C ALA A 989 17.48 -29.71 17.12
N TRP A 990 18.18 -29.04 18.03
CA TRP A 990 19.17 -29.68 18.89
C TRP A 990 19.42 -28.90 20.18
N ASN A 991 19.96 -29.60 21.18
CA ASN A 991 20.42 -29.04 22.45
C ASN A 991 21.95 -28.90 22.48
N SER A 992 22.46 -28.24 23.52
CA SER A 992 23.90 -28.19 23.77
C SER A 992 24.43 -29.59 24.14
N GLY A 993 25.45 -30.08 23.43
CA GLY A 993 26.03 -31.41 23.64
C GLY A 993 25.47 -32.52 22.73
N ASP A 994 24.41 -32.25 21.97
CA ASP A 994 23.88 -33.20 21.00
C ASP A 994 24.84 -33.40 19.82
N HIS A 995 24.94 -34.65 19.33
CA HIS A 995 25.71 -35.00 18.14
C HIS A 995 24.79 -34.95 16.91
N ILE A 996 25.17 -34.15 15.90
CA ILE A 996 24.40 -33.95 14.67
C ILE A 996 24.98 -34.83 13.55
N TYR A 997 24.11 -35.55 12.85
CA TYR A 997 24.46 -36.43 11.74
C TYR A 997 23.65 -36.05 10.49
N PHE A 998 24.32 -35.96 9.34
CA PHE A 998 23.68 -35.66 8.06
C PHE A 998 23.31 -36.95 7.31
N GLN A 999 22.38 -37.70 7.89
CA GLN A 999 21.86 -38.95 7.34
C GLN A 999 20.35 -39.04 7.53
N LYS A 1000 19.70 -40.05 6.91
CA LYS A 1000 18.25 -40.19 6.93
C LYS A 1000 17.69 -40.53 8.32
N ASP A 1001 18.25 -41.56 8.95
CA ASP A 1001 17.74 -42.12 10.21
C ASP A 1001 18.70 -41.77 11.36
N PRO A 1002 18.19 -41.40 12.54
CA PRO A 1002 19.04 -41.03 13.66
C PRO A 1002 19.84 -42.25 14.17
N PRO A 1003 21.18 -42.15 14.29
CA PRO A 1003 21.99 -43.25 14.80
C PRO A 1003 21.80 -43.40 16.31
N VAL A 1004 21.89 -44.62 16.82
CA VAL A 1004 21.95 -44.88 18.26
C VAL A 1004 23.34 -44.50 18.75
N ILE A 1005 23.42 -43.54 19.68
CA ILE A 1005 24.67 -43.02 20.25
C ILE A 1005 24.89 -43.43 21.71
N GLY A 1006 23.89 -44.10 22.31
CA GLY A 1006 23.96 -44.62 23.68
C GLY A 1006 22.69 -45.34 24.09
N GLN A 1007 22.64 -45.83 25.32
CA GLN A 1007 21.48 -46.47 25.93
C GLN A 1007 21.30 -45.96 27.36
N GLN A 1008 20.07 -45.76 27.80
CA GLN A 1008 19.71 -45.34 29.15
C GLN A 1008 18.66 -46.26 29.74
N ASP A 1009 18.92 -46.73 30.95
CA ASP A 1009 18.03 -47.62 31.70
C ASP A 1009 17.01 -46.81 32.51
N PHE A 1010 15.74 -47.16 32.36
CA PHE A 1010 14.61 -46.57 33.08
C PHE A 1010 13.99 -47.60 34.01
N ILE A 1011 13.82 -47.28 35.28
CA ILE A 1011 13.08 -48.12 36.20
C ILE A 1011 11.60 -47.75 36.07
N ASN A 1012 10.80 -48.68 35.56
CA ASN A 1012 9.36 -48.55 35.44
C ASN A 1012 8.70 -48.52 36.83
N SER A 1013 7.47 -48.04 36.87
CA SER A 1013 6.63 -47.99 38.08
C SER A 1013 6.34 -49.36 38.71
N ASP A 1014 6.58 -50.45 37.99
CA ASP A 1014 6.47 -51.84 38.47
C ASP A 1014 7.82 -52.43 38.95
N GLY A 1015 8.90 -51.63 38.96
CA GLY A 1015 10.25 -52.05 39.34
C GLY A 1015 11.06 -52.71 38.23
N THR A 1016 10.51 -52.85 37.01
CA THR A 1016 11.25 -53.41 35.86
C THR A 1016 12.16 -52.38 35.20
N THR A 1017 13.30 -52.79 34.65
CA THR A 1017 14.22 -51.89 33.94
C THR A 1017 13.97 -51.95 32.44
N THR A 1018 13.64 -50.82 31.82
CA THR A 1018 13.52 -50.66 30.37
C THR A 1018 14.70 -49.86 29.84
N THR A 1019 15.53 -50.47 28.99
CA THR A 1019 16.61 -49.77 28.30
C THR A 1019 16.05 -49.04 27.08
N GLN A 1020 16.18 -47.71 27.03
CA GLN A 1020 15.87 -46.92 25.83
C GLN A 1020 17.14 -46.46 25.13
N ASN A 1021 17.13 -46.51 23.80
CA ASN A 1021 18.22 -46.01 22.98
C ASN A 1021 18.24 -44.47 23.00
N ILE A 1022 19.44 -43.89 23.19
CA ILE A 1022 19.70 -42.47 22.99
C ILE A 1022 20.06 -42.28 21.51
N TYR A 1023 19.34 -41.39 20.84
CA TYR A 1023 19.49 -41.13 19.41
C TYR A 1023 20.25 -39.83 19.14
N GLY A 1024 21.14 -39.83 18.15
CA GLY A 1024 21.73 -38.62 17.58
C GLY A 1024 20.68 -37.74 16.88
N ARG A 1025 21.04 -36.48 16.57
CA ARG A 1025 20.16 -35.54 15.87
C ARG A 1025 20.36 -35.60 14.37
N VAL A 1026 19.28 -35.66 13.60
CA VAL A 1026 19.33 -35.62 12.13
C VAL A 1026 18.35 -34.56 11.57
N PRO A 1027 18.61 -33.96 10.39
CA PRO A 1027 17.68 -33.03 9.78
C PRO A 1027 16.36 -33.71 9.37
N ALA A 1028 15.25 -33.08 9.73
CA ALA A 1028 13.92 -33.37 9.19
C ALA A 1028 13.79 -32.79 7.78
N LEU A 1029 13.51 -33.63 6.78
CA LEU A 1029 13.40 -33.22 5.38
C LEU A 1029 12.00 -33.55 4.84
N SER A 1030 11.38 -32.62 4.11
CA SER A 1030 10.18 -32.92 3.34
C SER A 1030 10.16 -32.21 2.00
N ALA A 1031 9.41 -32.76 1.06
CA ALA A 1031 9.09 -32.11 -0.20
C ALA A 1031 7.63 -32.33 -0.55
N GLY A 1032 7.07 -31.46 -1.40
CA GLY A 1032 5.67 -31.59 -1.75
C GLY A 1032 5.14 -30.49 -2.65
N ILE A 1033 3.82 -30.44 -2.70
CA ILE A 1033 3.06 -29.44 -3.45
C ILE A 1033 2.09 -28.73 -2.51
N SER A 1034 1.94 -27.44 -2.70
CA SER A 1034 0.97 -26.60 -1.99
C SER A 1034 0.27 -25.67 -2.94
N LEU A 1035 -0.97 -25.29 -2.62
CA LEU A 1035 -1.69 -24.24 -3.32
C LEU A 1035 -1.98 -23.12 -2.32
N ARG A 1036 -1.37 -21.96 -2.52
CA ARG A 1036 -1.71 -20.77 -1.72
C ARG A 1036 -2.92 -20.11 -2.34
N ILE A 1037 -3.93 -19.83 -1.52
CA ILE A 1037 -5.20 -19.26 -1.93
C ILE A 1037 -5.40 -17.97 -1.15
N ASN A 1038 -5.48 -16.85 -1.86
CA ASN A 1038 -5.84 -15.58 -1.25
C ASN A 1038 -7.36 -15.51 -1.06
N VAL A 1039 -7.78 -15.57 0.20
CA VAL A 1039 -9.18 -15.55 0.60
C VAL A 1039 -9.60 -14.09 0.80
N PHE A 1040 -10.01 -13.45 -0.31
CA PHE A 1040 -10.56 -12.08 -0.34
C PHE A 1040 -9.66 -10.99 0.28
N GLY A 1041 -8.34 -11.17 0.26
CA GLY A 1041 -7.37 -10.25 0.88
C GLY A 1041 -7.20 -10.44 2.40
N ALA A 1042 -8.01 -11.29 3.04
CA ALA A 1042 -8.02 -11.41 4.49
C ALA A 1042 -6.89 -12.29 5.03
N PHE A 1043 -6.71 -13.47 4.43
CA PHE A 1043 -5.64 -14.40 4.77
C PHE A 1043 -5.34 -15.35 3.62
N ILE A 1044 -4.19 -16.00 3.71
CA ILE A 1044 -3.79 -17.04 2.79
C ILE A 1044 -4.06 -18.40 3.42
N LEU A 1045 -4.90 -19.16 2.74
CA LEU A 1045 -5.08 -20.58 3.00
C LEU A 1045 -4.10 -21.36 2.14
N GLU A 1046 -3.32 -22.25 2.76
CA GLU A 1046 -2.32 -23.07 2.06
C GLU A 1046 -2.57 -24.56 2.34
N PRO A 1047 -3.49 -25.21 1.61
CA PRO A 1047 -3.48 -26.67 1.53
C PRO A 1047 -2.17 -27.17 0.92
N TYR A 1048 -1.58 -28.19 1.54
CA TYR A 1048 -0.39 -28.85 1.05
C TYR A 1048 -0.45 -30.38 1.18
N LEU A 1049 0.30 -31.04 0.32
CA LEU A 1049 0.64 -32.46 0.39
C LEU A 1049 2.16 -32.56 0.59
N ALA A 1050 2.59 -33.00 1.77
CA ALA A 1050 3.99 -33.13 2.15
C ALA A 1050 4.41 -34.60 2.23
N VAL A 1051 5.58 -34.92 1.69
CA VAL A 1051 6.22 -36.22 1.83
C VAL A 1051 7.40 -36.06 2.81
N PRO A 1052 7.23 -36.45 4.09
CA PRO A 1052 8.34 -36.43 5.05
C PRO A 1052 9.31 -37.59 4.77
N PHE A 1053 10.61 -37.32 4.72
CA PHE A 1053 11.60 -38.33 4.32
C PHE A 1053 12.09 -39.19 5.49
N ASN A 1054 12.11 -38.63 6.71
CA ASN A 1054 12.63 -39.31 7.90
C ASN A 1054 11.56 -40.15 8.63
N ARG A 1055 10.29 -40.08 8.20
CA ARG A 1055 9.18 -40.77 8.86
C ARG A 1055 8.87 -42.11 8.20
N SER A 1056 9.24 -43.21 8.86
CA SER A 1056 8.96 -44.56 8.38
C SER A 1056 7.50 -45.02 8.61
N ASP A 1057 6.78 -44.34 9.50
CA ASP A 1057 5.38 -44.64 9.82
C ASP A 1057 4.40 -44.11 8.75
N VAL A 1058 4.86 -43.19 7.90
CA VAL A 1058 4.07 -42.52 6.86
C VAL A 1058 4.38 -43.11 5.48
N LYS A 1059 3.39 -43.79 4.86
CA LYS A 1059 3.53 -44.38 3.51
C LYS A 1059 2.88 -43.58 2.38
N LYS A 1060 2.15 -42.51 2.71
CA LYS A 1060 1.44 -41.64 1.77
C LYS A 1060 1.74 -40.17 2.10
N PRO A 1061 1.67 -39.25 1.13
CA PRO A 1061 1.78 -37.83 1.42
C PRO A 1061 0.79 -37.39 2.50
N LEU A 1062 1.26 -36.57 3.44
CA LEU A 1062 0.44 -35.98 4.49
C LEU A 1062 -0.23 -34.73 3.97
N PHE A 1063 -1.54 -34.65 4.16
CA PHE A 1063 -2.30 -33.43 3.92
C PHE A 1063 -2.23 -32.52 5.14
N GLY A 1064 -2.02 -31.23 4.91
CA GLY A 1064 -2.14 -30.21 5.95
C GLY A 1064 -2.66 -28.89 5.40
N LEU A 1065 -3.00 -27.99 6.33
CA LEU A 1065 -3.56 -26.68 6.05
C LEU A 1065 -2.75 -25.63 6.81
N GLY A 1066 -2.06 -24.78 6.05
CA GLY A 1066 -1.42 -23.58 6.56
C GLY A 1066 -2.37 -22.39 6.54
N PHE A 1067 -2.28 -21.55 7.57
CA PHE A 1067 -2.94 -20.26 7.63
C PHE A 1067 -1.87 -19.20 7.83
N THR A 1068 -1.80 -18.24 6.92
CA THR A 1068 -0.95 -17.06 7.08
C THR A 1068 -1.79 -15.80 6.92
N PRO A 1069 -1.61 -14.77 7.78
CA PRO A 1069 -2.32 -13.50 7.63
C PRO A 1069 -2.18 -12.94 6.22
N GLY A 1070 -3.24 -12.30 5.73
CA GLY A 1070 -3.25 -11.61 4.43
C GLY A 1070 -2.39 -10.36 4.50
N TRP A 1071 -1.94 -9.86 3.35
CA TRP A 1071 -1.16 -8.62 3.27
C TRP A 1071 -1.97 -7.48 2.68
#